data_AF-A0AB38GVD2-F1
#
_entry.id   AF-A0AB38GVD2-F1
#
_cell.length_a   1.000
_cell.length_b   1.000
_cell.length_c   1.000
_cell.angle_alpha   90.00
_cell.angle_beta   90.00
_cell.angle_gamma   90.00
#
_symmetry.space_group_name_H-M   'P 1'
#
loop_
_entity.id
_entity.type
_entity.pdbx_description
1 polymer ?
#
loop_
_entity_poly.entity_id
_entity_poly.type
_entity_poly.pdbx_seq_one_letter_code
_entity_poly.pdbx_strand_id
1 'polypeptide(L)'
;MTAEYIRDWQQPRHAVGREGTGIPAPESALSSWLDAHRAENERRQEMADAAFSATPLGNLINKSLDAQEKQDKTITLAGDARKQARGAVDEAMASLRLLPSYLRDPLIRHLSFLRKKQEADRRKGKKSWQAERYARGTLRKIFERLDSTDGRWLTPGYRSLAGRERLDDLLYLPQLNKHQIQTLATMTAAMFSSTFEKLCDGFGATDGELTMDVTLKAYQMLARMALHLHAMPPHYDALTTDKDRRNEPDTELLPGAILRLTCAEWWKRKLWLLRCEWREEQLRAACLVSRKTSPYLSQDALSEFRAQREKTRDFLKSFMLENEDGFTIDLETVYYAGVSNPVHRKAEMMATMKGLELLAEARGDRAVFLTVTCPSKYHATTENGHPNPKWNGATMRDSSDYLVNTFFAAVRKKLNRDGLRWYGIRTVEPHHDGTVHWHMMVFAHPEEIDTIVSHTRDIAIQEDRHELGDDITPRFKAEYVDGSKGTPTSYIATYIGKNLDSRAVDGIDPKTGKPRVDHETGKSMAESVERAIGWARLHRVRQFQFFGIPSRQVWRELRRLASQMARNPEGPQRLKDDAMDAVLAAADAGCFATYIEKQGGVLVPRKDYLIRTAYDLADELNDYGEQSVQIYGIWSPLIGESSRVCTHPDNWKLVRRKPEAEDSARENGFDLQGGPAAPWTRGNNCPRIQETGNNGTEQPEERPAPWPQLPDGVDVNEWMRSLKRHEHRALMRSLRDKQAKNSSDEMQNWTQSRKQPQPLPDNHELLAKEWRESAESLGLHIGEQQMQHLLRGGSLYVDGSIIAPQGFEIVRKPDTRPDSRITQLWQRLSRNHGVSSTEIRHNPVASYLEQLGASDPEAATRLESTLQQDQNTMKTPVTVLSDMLCAIRDAEHAQRISETTERARRKADLLRGSLTSGNKKQTETGLTNPVNEQKRAAIYEARTKQAKAGFKNPVTD
;
A
#
# COMPACT_ATOMS: atom_id res chain seq x y z
N MET A 1 -17.85 -34.63 -65.09
CA MET A 1 -17.39 -34.92 -63.71
C MET A 1 -15.90 -34.67 -63.67
N THR A 2 -15.49 -33.52 -63.14
CA THR A 2 -14.09 -33.09 -63.01
C THR A 2 -13.80 -32.97 -61.53
N ALA A 3 -12.83 -33.75 -61.05
CA ALA A 3 -12.38 -33.75 -59.67
C ALA A 3 -11.68 -32.42 -59.36
N GLU A 4 -12.11 -31.76 -58.28
CA GLU A 4 -11.48 -30.54 -57.78
C GLU A 4 -10.17 -30.85 -57.06
N TYR A 5 -9.20 -29.98 -57.35
CA TYR A 5 -7.80 -30.06 -57.01
C TYR A 5 -7.57 -29.65 -55.55
N ILE A 6 -7.44 -30.62 -54.64
CA ILE A 6 -7.02 -30.35 -53.26
C ILE A 6 -5.49 -30.16 -53.26
N ARG A 7 -5.02 -28.99 -52.83
CA ARG A 7 -3.58 -28.69 -52.72
C ARG A 7 -3.01 -29.33 -51.46
N ASP A 8 -1.76 -29.78 -51.53
CA ASP A 8 -1.05 -30.63 -50.55
C ASP A 8 -1.11 -30.18 -49.07
N TRP A 9 -1.29 -28.88 -48.81
CA TRP A 9 -1.38 -28.31 -47.47
C TRP A 9 -2.79 -28.42 -46.81
N GLN A 10 -3.78 -28.95 -47.53
CA GLN A 10 -5.16 -29.14 -47.06
C GLN A 10 -5.44 -30.57 -46.56
N GLN A 11 -4.47 -31.50 -46.62
CA GLN A 11 -4.60 -32.81 -45.97
C GLN A 11 -4.44 -32.69 -44.44
N PRO A 12 -5.20 -33.46 -43.62
CA PRO A 12 -5.04 -33.43 -42.17
C PRO A 12 -3.64 -33.95 -41.81
N ARG A 13 -2.77 -33.06 -41.31
CA ARG A 13 -1.48 -33.48 -40.77
C ARG A 13 -1.68 -34.05 -39.37
N HIS A 14 -1.10 -35.22 -39.11
CA HIS A 14 -1.03 -35.79 -37.78
C HIS A 14 -0.37 -34.78 -36.83
N ALA A 15 -0.99 -34.56 -35.66
CA ALA A 15 -0.40 -33.76 -34.61
C ALA A 15 0.97 -34.35 -34.23
N VAL A 16 2.02 -33.52 -34.27
CA VAL A 16 3.34 -33.87 -33.75
C VAL A 16 3.22 -33.93 -32.22
N GLY A 17 2.83 -35.10 -31.73
CA GLY A 17 2.98 -35.48 -30.33
C GLY A 17 4.46 -35.63 -29.99
N ARG A 18 4.79 -35.47 -28.71
CA ARG A 18 6.14 -35.61 -28.14
C ARG A 18 6.69 -37.05 -28.16
N GLU A 19 6.03 -37.95 -28.88
CA GLU A 19 6.45 -39.35 -29.05
C GLU A 19 6.47 -39.64 -30.55
N GLY A 20 7.67 -39.68 -31.11
CA GLY A 20 7.92 -39.81 -32.54
C GLY A 20 7.46 -41.16 -33.08
N THR A 21 6.77 -41.13 -34.23
CA THR A 21 6.72 -42.27 -35.13
C THR A 21 8.12 -42.44 -35.74
N GLY A 22 8.72 -43.61 -35.46
CA GLY A 22 10.09 -43.95 -35.83
C GLY A 22 10.30 -44.17 -37.32
N ILE A 23 10.29 -43.08 -38.09
CA ILE A 23 10.99 -43.03 -39.37
C ILE A 23 12.23 -42.17 -39.13
N PRO A 24 13.43 -42.77 -38.96
CA PRO A 24 14.64 -42.00 -38.77
C PRO A 24 14.87 -41.10 -39.98
N ALA A 25 15.11 -39.82 -39.74
CA ALA A 25 15.56 -38.91 -40.79
C ALA A 25 16.86 -39.48 -41.39
N PRO A 26 17.04 -39.46 -42.72
CA PRO A 26 18.27 -39.95 -43.32
C PRO A 26 19.45 -39.13 -42.75
N GLU A 27 20.40 -39.82 -42.12
CA GLU A 27 21.57 -39.19 -41.53
C GLU A 27 22.32 -38.41 -42.61
N SER A 28 22.39 -37.09 -42.44
CA SER A 28 23.24 -36.27 -43.31
C SER A 28 24.70 -36.59 -43.01
N ALA A 29 25.56 -36.60 -44.04
CA ALA A 29 26.99 -36.83 -43.86
C ALA A 29 27.64 -35.87 -42.84
N LEU A 30 27.06 -34.68 -42.64
CA LEU A 30 27.48 -33.71 -41.62
C LEU A 30 27.11 -34.15 -40.20
N SER A 31 25.95 -34.79 -40.00
CA SER A 31 25.52 -35.34 -38.72
C SER A 31 26.46 -36.46 -38.28
N SER A 32 26.72 -37.42 -39.16
CA SER A 32 27.63 -38.54 -38.85
C SER A 32 29.05 -38.05 -38.58
N TRP A 33 29.51 -36.97 -39.23
CA TRP A 33 30.82 -36.37 -38.96
C TRP A 33 30.87 -35.63 -37.61
N LEU A 34 29.83 -34.88 -37.26
CA LEU A 34 29.72 -34.21 -35.95
C LEU A 34 29.59 -35.20 -34.80
N ASP A 35 28.89 -36.32 -35.01
CA ASP A 35 28.73 -37.36 -34.01
C ASP A 35 30.03 -38.18 -33.88
N ALA A 36 30.73 -38.46 -34.97
CA ALA A 36 32.08 -39.04 -34.93
C ALA A 36 33.08 -38.12 -34.22
N HIS A 37 33.02 -36.80 -34.46
CA HIS A 37 33.90 -35.84 -33.79
C HIS A 37 33.55 -35.67 -32.31
N ARG A 38 32.27 -35.75 -31.93
CA ARG A 38 31.85 -35.79 -30.52
C ARG A 38 32.34 -37.06 -29.84
N ALA A 39 32.14 -38.22 -30.46
CA ALA A 39 32.61 -39.49 -29.92
C ALA A 39 34.15 -39.53 -29.79
N GLU A 40 34.88 -38.93 -30.74
CA GLU A 40 36.34 -38.83 -30.67
C GLU A 40 36.80 -37.85 -29.56
N ASN A 41 36.11 -36.73 -29.39
CA ASN A 41 36.37 -35.80 -28.29
C ASN A 41 36.04 -36.42 -26.94
N GLU A 42 34.93 -37.15 -26.82
CA GLU A 42 34.56 -37.90 -25.62
C GLU A 42 35.63 -38.94 -25.29
N ARG A 43 36.10 -39.73 -26.27
CA ARG A 43 37.22 -40.66 -26.05
C ARG A 43 38.51 -39.96 -25.65
N ARG A 44 38.83 -38.80 -26.22
CA ARG A 44 40.00 -38.00 -25.82
C ARG A 44 39.86 -37.46 -24.41
N GLN A 45 38.67 -37.00 -24.04
CA GLN A 45 38.35 -36.53 -22.70
C GLN A 45 38.47 -37.69 -21.70
N GLU A 46 37.88 -38.85 -22.00
CA GLU A 46 37.97 -40.06 -21.19
C GLU A 46 39.41 -40.55 -21.05
N MET A 47 40.20 -40.54 -22.12
CA MET A 47 41.63 -40.88 -22.05
C MET A 47 42.42 -39.86 -21.22
N ALA A 48 42.10 -38.57 -21.31
CA ALA A 48 42.74 -37.52 -20.51
C ALA A 48 42.35 -37.63 -19.03
N ASP A 49 41.08 -37.90 -18.72
CA ASP A 49 40.55 -38.09 -17.37
C ASP A 49 41.06 -39.38 -16.75
N ALA A 50 41.20 -40.46 -17.55
CA ALA A 50 41.83 -41.71 -17.13
C ALA A 50 43.33 -41.54 -16.88
N ALA A 51 44.03 -40.80 -17.75
CA ALA A 51 45.44 -40.46 -17.56
C ALA A 51 45.65 -39.60 -16.32
N PHE A 52 44.80 -38.58 -16.11
CA PHE A 52 44.81 -37.74 -14.91
C PHE A 52 44.52 -38.56 -13.65
N SER A 53 43.49 -39.40 -13.69
CA SER A 53 43.12 -40.30 -12.59
C SER A 53 44.21 -41.32 -12.26
N ALA A 54 45.00 -41.76 -13.26
CA ALA A 54 46.15 -42.64 -13.05
C ALA A 54 47.36 -41.94 -12.41
N THR A 55 47.43 -40.60 -12.44
CA THR A 55 48.49 -39.87 -11.73
C THR A 55 48.34 -39.99 -10.21
N PRO A 56 49.42 -39.87 -9.43
CA PRO A 56 49.34 -39.85 -7.97
C PRO A 56 48.40 -38.75 -7.43
N LEU A 57 48.35 -37.59 -8.10
CA LEU A 57 47.50 -36.46 -7.72
C LEU A 57 46.03 -36.70 -8.06
N GLY A 58 45.71 -37.20 -9.25
CA GLY A 58 44.33 -37.52 -9.64
C GLY A 58 43.74 -38.67 -8.82
N ASN A 59 44.53 -39.70 -8.51
CA ASN A 59 44.12 -40.76 -7.58
C ASN A 59 43.83 -40.23 -6.17
N LEU A 60 44.60 -39.24 -5.69
CA LEU A 60 44.38 -38.61 -4.39
C LEU A 60 43.11 -37.75 -4.39
N ILE A 61 42.87 -37.01 -5.46
CA ILE A 61 41.65 -36.19 -5.65
C ILE A 61 40.41 -37.07 -5.78
N ASN A 62 40.46 -38.17 -6.54
CA ASN A 62 39.32 -39.09 -6.66
C ASN A 62 39.02 -39.79 -5.32
N LYS A 63 40.03 -40.18 -4.56
CA LYS A 63 39.84 -40.71 -3.19
C LYS A 63 39.22 -39.68 -2.25
N SER A 64 39.61 -38.41 -2.38
CA SER A 64 39.03 -37.28 -1.65
C SER A 64 37.56 -37.06 -2.02
N LEU A 65 37.24 -37.04 -3.32
CA LEU A 65 35.88 -36.88 -3.82
C LEU A 65 34.97 -38.06 -3.44
N ASP A 66 35.46 -39.30 -3.51
CA ASP A 66 34.75 -40.49 -3.02
C ASP A 66 34.51 -40.44 -1.51
N ALA A 67 35.50 -39.97 -0.75
CA ALA A 67 35.36 -39.79 0.69
C ALA A 67 34.33 -38.70 1.02
N GLN A 68 34.34 -37.59 0.27
CA GLN A 68 33.38 -36.50 0.34
C GLN A 68 31.96 -37.00 -0.01
N GLU A 69 31.79 -37.74 -1.09
CA GLU A 69 30.51 -38.27 -1.52
C GLU A 69 29.95 -39.29 -0.51
N LYS A 70 30.81 -40.15 0.05
CA LYS A 70 30.44 -41.06 1.15
C LYS A 70 30.06 -40.29 2.41
N GLN A 71 30.77 -39.21 2.73
CA GLN A 71 30.46 -38.34 3.85
C GLN A 71 29.12 -37.63 3.64
N ASP A 72 28.84 -37.11 2.45
CA ASP A 72 27.59 -36.45 2.08
C ASP A 72 26.40 -37.42 2.09
N LYS A 73 26.58 -38.65 1.59
CA LYS A 73 25.58 -39.72 1.71
C LYS A 73 25.32 -40.07 3.17
N THR A 74 26.35 -40.14 4.00
CA THR A 74 26.23 -40.42 5.45
C THR A 74 25.54 -39.26 6.19
N ILE A 75 25.86 -38.01 5.85
CA ILE A 75 25.19 -36.81 6.38
C ILE A 75 23.72 -36.79 5.98
N THR A 76 23.40 -37.15 4.73
CA THR A 76 22.03 -37.22 4.22
C THR A 76 21.22 -38.31 4.95
N LEU A 77 21.78 -39.52 5.07
CA LEU A 77 21.16 -40.62 5.83
C LEU A 77 20.99 -40.28 7.32
N ALA A 78 21.98 -39.63 7.94
CA ALA A 78 21.88 -39.15 9.31
C ALA A 78 20.85 -38.01 9.44
N GLY A 79 20.72 -37.15 8.43
CA GLY A 79 19.71 -36.11 8.33
C GLY A 79 18.31 -36.70 8.24
N ASP A 80 18.11 -37.72 7.41
CA ASP A 80 16.82 -38.39 7.24
C ASP A 80 16.46 -39.27 8.45
N ALA A 81 17.43 -39.92 9.09
CA ALA A 81 17.25 -40.60 10.38
C ALA A 81 16.86 -39.61 11.50
N ARG A 82 17.47 -38.41 11.53
CA ARG A 82 17.08 -37.32 12.45
C ARG A 82 15.69 -36.75 12.14
N LYS A 83 15.29 -36.69 10.86
CA LYS A 83 13.92 -36.31 10.46
C LYS A 83 12.90 -37.37 10.88
N GLN A 84 13.22 -38.66 10.70
CA GLN A 84 12.38 -39.77 11.16
C GLN A 84 12.26 -39.84 12.69
N ALA A 85 13.32 -39.47 13.43
CA ALA A 85 13.29 -39.40 14.89
C ALA A 85 12.53 -38.18 15.45
N ARG A 86 12.35 -37.10 14.66
CA ARG A 86 11.57 -35.91 15.05
C ARG A 86 10.09 -36.13 14.74
N GLY A 87 9.22 -35.85 15.71
CA GLY A 87 7.78 -35.87 15.45
C GLY A 87 7.40 -34.81 14.40
N ALA A 88 6.34 -35.05 13.63
CA ALA A 88 5.89 -34.12 12.58
C ALA A 88 5.61 -32.70 13.10
N VAL A 89 5.27 -32.56 14.38
CA VAL A 89 5.11 -31.27 15.06
C VAL A 89 6.45 -30.55 15.25
N ASP A 90 7.52 -31.27 15.57
CA ASP A 90 8.85 -30.69 15.78
C ASP A 90 9.50 -30.28 14.46
N GLU A 91 9.27 -31.06 13.39
CA GLU A 91 9.68 -30.69 12.02
C GLU A 91 8.93 -29.45 11.52
N ALA A 92 7.61 -29.40 11.72
CA ALA A 92 6.82 -28.22 11.40
C ALA A 92 7.29 -27.00 12.21
N MET A 93 7.64 -27.17 13.48
CA MET A 93 8.17 -26.09 14.32
C MET A 93 9.53 -25.59 13.85
N ALA A 94 10.41 -26.49 13.37
CA ALA A 94 11.68 -26.09 12.76
C ALA A 94 11.46 -25.28 11.48
N SER A 95 10.55 -25.71 10.62
CA SER A 95 10.19 -25.01 9.38
C SER A 95 9.58 -23.63 9.66
N LEU A 96 8.68 -23.55 10.64
CA LEU A 96 8.09 -22.27 11.06
C LEU A 96 9.14 -21.27 11.56
N ARG A 97 10.22 -21.72 12.19
CA ARG A 97 11.29 -20.83 12.70
C ARG A 97 12.07 -20.13 11.58
N LEU A 98 12.07 -20.69 10.37
CA LEU A 98 12.67 -20.07 9.18
C LEU A 98 11.80 -18.96 8.60
N LEU A 99 10.51 -18.92 8.93
CA LEU A 99 9.62 -17.87 8.45
C LEU A 99 9.89 -16.52 9.15
N PRO A 100 9.59 -15.40 8.49
CA PRO A 100 9.58 -14.07 9.10
C PRO A 100 8.63 -13.99 10.30
N SER A 101 8.92 -13.13 11.28
CA SER A 101 8.17 -13.03 12.54
C SER A 101 6.65 -12.85 12.36
N TYR A 102 6.22 -12.07 11.37
CA TYR A 102 4.79 -11.81 11.11
C TYR A 102 4.02 -13.06 10.63
N LEU A 103 4.70 -14.07 10.05
CA LEU A 103 4.12 -15.38 9.72
C LEU A 103 4.40 -16.41 10.82
N ARG A 104 5.65 -16.46 11.28
CA ARG A 104 6.15 -17.40 12.28
C ARG A 104 5.35 -17.32 13.57
N ASP A 105 5.26 -16.14 14.17
CA ASP A 105 4.77 -16.03 15.54
C ASP A 105 3.28 -16.40 15.65
N PRO A 106 2.37 -15.98 14.74
CA PRO A 106 0.99 -16.45 14.74
C PRO A 106 0.85 -17.96 14.55
N LEU A 107 1.60 -18.55 13.61
CA LEU A 107 1.51 -19.98 13.29
C LEU A 107 2.08 -20.85 14.41
N ILE A 108 3.20 -20.43 15.03
CA ILE A 108 3.79 -21.08 16.21
C ILE A 108 2.82 -21.01 17.39
N ARG A 109 2.18 -19.87 17.64
CA ARG A 109 1.18 -19.72 18.71
C ARG A 109 0.02 -20.69 18.50
N HIS A 110 -0.48 -20.81 17.27
CA HIS A 110 -1.58 -21.73 16.95
C HIS A 110 -1.18 -23.20 17.13
N LEU A 111 -0.02 -23.60 16.60
CA LEU A 111 0.49 -24.97 16.76
C LEU A 111 0.73 -25.31 18.25
N SER A 112 1.28 -24.38 19.01
CA SER A 112 1.52 -24.53 20.46
C SER A 112 0.21 -24.67 21.23
N PHE A 113 -0.82 -23.92 20.86
CA PHE A 113 -2.16 -24.06 21.44
C PHE A 113 -2.76 -25.44 21.16
N LEU A 114 -2.70 -25.91 19.90
CA LEU A 114 -3.18 -27.24 19.53
C LEU A 114 -2.41 -28.34 20.27
N ARG A 115 -1.10 -28.19 20.43
CA ARG A 115 -0.26 -29.12 21.19
C ARG A 115 -0.70 -29.20 22.66
N LYS A 116 -0.88 -28.06 23.34
CA LYS A 116 -1.37 -28.01 24.73
C LYS A 116 -2.74 -28.64 24.87
N LYS A 117 -3.67 -28.34 23.95
CA LYS A 117 -5.02 -28.91 23.95
C LYS A 117 -4.98 -30.43 23.75
N GLN A 118 -4.15 -30.90 22.84
CA GLN A 118 -3.97 -32.32 22.59
C GLN A 118 -3.37 -33.06 23.79
N GLU A 119 -2.37 -32.49 24.45
CA GLU A 119 -1.80 -33.04 25.68
C GLU A 119 -2.86 -33.11 26.80
N ALA A 120 -3.70 -32.08 26.94
CA ALA A 120 -4.81 -32.09 27.89
C ALA A 120 -5.88 -33.14 27.56
N ASP A 121 -6.23 -33.33 26.29
CA ASP A 121 -7.17 -34.36 25.84
C ASP A 121 -6.62 -35.78 26.10
N ARG A 122 -5.32 -36.00 25.83
CA ARG A 122 -4.64 -37.27 26.13
C ARG A 122 -4.64 -37.59 27.63
N ARG A 123 -4.41 -36.58 28.48
CA ARG A 123 -4.54 -36.72 29.95
C ARG A 123 -5.95 -37.10 30.39
N LYS A 124 -6.98 -36.73 29.61
CA LYS A 124 -8.39 -37.11 29.83
C LYS A 124 -8.75 -38.45 29.15
N GLY A 125 -7.78 -39.24 28.69
CA GLY A 125 -8.00 -40.52 28.01
C GLY A 125 -8.55 -40.40 26.59
N LYS A 126 -8.67 -39.20 26.01
CA LYS A 126 -9.17 -38.99 24.66
C LYS A 126 -8.04 -39.12 23.64
N LYS A 127 -8.26 -39.89 22.58
CA LYS A 127 -7.36 -39.90 21.41
C LYS A 127 -7.51 -38.58 20.64
N SER A 128 -6.50 -37.72 20.71
CA SER A 128 -6.45 -36.43 20.01
C SER A 128 -5.16 -36.34 19.20
N TRP A 129 -5.32 -35.94 17.93
CA TRP A 129 -4.26 -35.81 16.91
C TRP A 129 -4.31 -34.44 16.22
N GLN A 130 -4.88 -33.43 16.90
CA GLN A 130 -5.15 -32.12 16.31
C GLN A 130 -3.86 -31.40 15.89
N ALA A 131 -2.80 -31.48 16.71
CA ALA A 131 -1.52 -30.87 16.43
C ALA A 131 -0.78 -31.62 15.30
N GLU A 132 -0.74 -32.96 15.30
CA GLU A 132 -0.11 -33.70 14.20
C GLU A 132 -0.87 -33.53 12.88
N ARG A 133 -2.21 -33.48 12.91
CA ARG A 133 -3.04 -33.24 11.72
C ARG A 133 -2.81 -31.85 11.15
N TYR A 134 -2.74 -30.84 12.01
CA TYR A 134 -2.43 -29.47 11.58
C TYR A 134 -1.01 -29.37 10.99
N ALA A 135 -0.02 -30.00 11.63
CA ALA A 135 1.36 -30.03 11.16
C ALA A 135 1.52 -30.75 9.81
N ARG A 136 0.97 -31.96 9.67
CA ARG A 136 1.12 -32.76 8.44
C ARG A 136 0.25 -32.28 7.28
N GLY A 137 -0.91 -31.70 7.58
CA GLY A 137 -1.90 -31.29 6.60
C GLY A 137 -1.88 -29.78 6.32
N THR A 138 -2.39 -28.99 7.26
CA THR A 138 -2.62 -27.55 7.05
C THR A 138 -1.32 -26.76 6.89
N LEU A 139 -0.32 -26.98 7.76
CA LEU A 139 0.95 -26.26 7.68
C LEU A 139 1.71 -26.59 6.40
N ARG A 140 1.73 -27.85 5.97
CA ARG A 140 2.30 -28.25 4.67
C ARG A 140 1.69 -27.44 3.52
N LYS A 141 0.36 -27.38 3.44
CA LYS A 141 -0.34 -26.59 2.42
C LYS A 141 -0.05 -25.09 2.53
N ILE A 142 0.10 -24.57 3.74
CA ILE A 142 0.49 -23.16 3.96
C ILE A 142 1.88 -22.90 3.40
N PHE A 143 2.86 -23.77 3.64
CA PHE A 143 4.21 -23.62 3.07
C PHE A 143 4.19 -23.66 1.54
N GLU A 144 3.52 -24.65 0.94
CA GLU A 144 3.36 -24.75 -0.53
C GLU A 144 2.73 -23.48 -1.13
N ARG A 145 1.73 -22.93 -0.44
CA ARG A 145 1.08 -21.67 -0.83
C ARG A 145 1.99 -20.46 -0.69
N LEU A 146 2.78 -20.39 0.38
CA LEU A 146 3.74 -19.31 0.59
C LEU A 146 4.82 -19.34 -0.51
N ASP A 147 5.34 -20.51 -0.84
CA ASP A 147 6.33 -20.67 -1.93
C ASP A 147 5.74 -20.25 -3.28
N SER A 148 4.50 -20.65 -3.57
CA SER A 148 3.79 -20.23 -4.79
C SER A 148 3.49 -18.73 -4.80
N THR A 149 3.16 -18.15 -3.65
CA THR A 149 2.91 -16.72 -3.47
C THR A 149 4.21 -15.98 -3.76
N ASP A 150 5.29 -16.30 -3.06
CA ASP A 150 6.59 -15.65 -3.24
C ASP A 150 7.16 -15.80 -4.66
N GLY A 151 6.97 -16.97 -5.29
CA GLY A 151 7.34 -17.19 -6.69
C GLY A 151 6.71 -16.21 -7.68
N ARG A 152 5.54 -15.64 -7.35
CA ARG A 152 4.84 -14.66 -8.19
C ARG A 152 5.51 -13.30 -8.19
N TRP A 153 5.97 -12.82 -7.03
CA TRP A 153 6.70 -11.55 -6.93
C TRP A 153 8.18 -11.72 -7.28
N LEU A 154 8.81 -12.81 -6.83
CA LEU A 154 10.19 -13.14 -7.11
C LEU A 154 10.34 -13.79 -8.49
N THR A 155 9.96 -13.07 -9.55
CA THR A 155 10.17 -13.53 -10.92
C THR A 155 11.67 -13.67 -11.23
N PRO A 156 12.07 -14.47 -12.23
CA PRO A 156 13.47 -14.55 -12.65
C PRO A 156 14.07 -13.17 -12.98
N GLY A 157 13.29 -12.30 -13.64
CA GLY A 157 13.70 -10.92 -13.93
C GLY A 157 13.89 -10.07 -12.67
N TYR A 158 12.98 -10.17 -11.70
CA TYR A 158 13.10 -9.49 -10.41
C TYR A 158 14.38 -9.92 -9.67
N ARG A 159 14.61 -11.24 -9.55
CA ARG A 159 15.79 -11.79 -8.86
C ARG A 159 17.09 -11.41 -9.57
N SER A 160 17.12 -11.53 -10.89
CA SER A 160 18.28 -11.18 -11.69
C SER A 160 18.65 -9.70 -11.54
N LEU A 161 17.64 -8.82 -11.54
CA LEU A 161 17.87 -7.39 -11.38
C LEU A 161 18.34 -7.06 -9.96
N ALA A 162 17.71 -7.63 -8.93
CA ALA A 162 18.13 -7.46 -7.55
C ALA A 162 19.59 -7.91 -7.33
N GLY A 163 19.98 -9.08 -7.83
CA GLY A 163 21.35 -9.60 -7.67
C GLY A 163 22.39 -8.83 -8.49
N ARG A 164 22.09 -8.50 -9.76
CA ARG A 164 23.01 -7.76 -10.64
C ARG A 164 23.33 -6.37 -10.10
N GLU A 165 22.31 -5.69 -9.57
CA GLU A 165 22.42 -4.32 -9.07
C GLU A 165 22.72 -4.26 -7.56
N ARG A 166 22.99 -5.40 -6.92
CA ARG A 166 23.29 -5.53 -5.47
C ARG A 166 22.21 -4.92 -4.57
N LEU A 167 20.95 -5.06 -4.99
CA LEU A 167 19.76 -4.66 -4.26
C LEU A 167 19.14 -5.87 -3.53
N ASP A 168 19.95 -6.62 -2.78
CA ASP A 168 19.57 -7.90 -2.16
C ASP A 168 18.35 -7.77 -1.23
N ASP A 169 18.17 -6.60 -0.60
CA ASP A 169 17.00 -6.24 0.21
C ASP A 169 15.65 -6.44 -0.52
N LEU A 170 15.63 -6.31 -1.86
CA LEU A 170 14.43 -6.58 -2.67
C LEU A 170 13.96 -8.03 -2.54
N LEU A 171 14.86 -8.98 -2.32
CA LEU A 171 14.53 -10.41 -2.24
C LEU A 171 13.73 -10.76 -0.98
N TYR A 172 13.77 -9.91 0.05
CA TYR A 172 13.01 -10.05 1.29
C TYR A 172 12.19 -8.79 1.60
N LEU A 173 11.75 -8.09 0.55
CA LEU A 173 10.95 -6.86 0.63
C LEU A 173 9.80 -6.91 1.67
N PRO A 174 9.01 -8.00 1.78
CA PRO A 174 7.93 -8.09 2.77
C PRO A 174 8.41 -7.94 4.22
N GLN A 175 9.68 -8.19 4.52
CA GLN A 175 10.23 -8.17 5.88
C GLN A 175 10.69 -6.77 6.31
N LEU A 176 10.90 -5.87 5.34
CA LEU A 176 11.52 -4.57 5.58
C LEU A 176 10.60 -3.62 6.35
N ASN A 177 11.24 -2.78 7.17
CA ASN A 177 10.60 -1.65 7.84
C ASN A 177 10.70 -0.36 7.01
N LYS A 178 10.03 0.72 7.44
CA LYS A 178 9.99 2.00 6.71
C LYS A 178 11.37 2.62 6.45
N HIS A 179 12.30 2.48 7.39
CA HIS A 179 13.66 3.02 7.24
C HIS A 179 14.45 2.24 6.20
N GLN A 180 14.42 0.90 6.27
CA GLN A 180 15.07 0.05 5.27
C GLN A 180 14.50 0.30 3.87
N ILE A 181 13.18 0.48 3.75
CA ILE A 181 12.55 0.83 2.48
C ILE A 181 13.02 2.20 1.95
N GLN A 182 13.27 3.18 2.83
CA GLN A 182 13.85 4.46 2.42
C GLN A 182 15.25 4.26 1.83
N THR A 183 16.12 3.53 2.54
CA THR A 183 17.48 3.24 2.06
C THR A 183 17.46 2.51 0.73
N LEU A 184 16.63 1.46 0.62
CA LEU A 184 16.47 0.69 -0.60
C LEU A 184 15.94 1.54 -1.76
N ALA A 185 15.00 2.44 -1.50
CA ALA A 185 14.48 3.36 -2.50
C ALA A 185 15.54 4.34 -3.01
N THR A 186 16.39 4.88 -2.13
CA THR A 186 17.52 5.72 -2.52
C THR A 186 18.50 4.94 -3.40
N MET A 187 18.84 3.70 -3.04
CA MET A 187 19.72 2.85 -3.85
C MET A 187 19.10 2.49 -5.20
N THR A 188 17.80 2.19 -5.23
CA THR A 188 17.07 1.89 -6.47
C THR A 188 17.05 3.12 -7.38
N ALA A 189 16.74 4.29 -6.85
CA ALA A 189 16.78 5.56 -7.59
C ALA A 189 18.17 5.86 -8.19
N ALA A 190 19.23 5.66 -7.39
CA ALA A 190 20.60 5.83 -7.86
C ALA A 190 20.97 4.83 -8.97
N MET A 191 20.51 3.57 -8.86
CA MET A 191 20.68 2.57 -9.91
C MET A 191 19.99 2.97 -11.21
N PHE A 192 18.74 3.46 -11.13
CA PHE A 192 18.03 3.96 -12.31
C PHE A 192 18.71 5.18 -12.92
N SER A 193 19.25 6.10 -12.11
CA SER A 193 20.02 7.26 -12.59
C SER A 193 21.28 6.84 -13.32
N SER A 194 22.10 5.97 -12.71
CA SER A 194 23.32 5.48 -13.35
C SER A 194 23.03 4.67 -14.62
N THR A 195 21.93 3.91 -14.64
CA THR A 195 21.53 3.15 -15.82
C THR A 195 21.04 4.07 -16.93
N PHE A 196 20.31 5.14 -16.58
CA PHE A 196 19.90 6.15 -17.55
C PHE A 196 21.10 6.77 -18.26
N GLU A 197 22.09 7.25 -17.49
CA GLU A 197 23.33 7.84 -18.03
C GLU A 197 24.04 6.88 -18.99
N LYS A 198 24.26 5.63 -18.58
CA LYS A 198 24.90 4.59 -19.42
C LYS A 198 24.13 4.29 -20.71
N LEU A 199 22.80 4.31 -20.65
CA LEU A 199 21.97 4.06 -21.82
C LEU A 199 22.05 5.23 -22.80
N CYS A 200 22.03 6.47 -22.30
CA CYS A 200 22.21 7.66 -23.13
C CYS A 200 23.57 7.64 -23.83
N ASP A 201 24.66 7.35 -23.12
CA ASP A 201 26.00 7.20 -23.70
C ASP A 201 26.03 6.10 -24.77
N GLY A 202 25.44 4.94 -24.46
CA GLY A 202 25.43 3.78 -25.36
C GLY A 202 24.56 3.96 -26.61
N PHE A 203 23.56 4.84 -26.58
CA PHE A 203 22.71 5.15 -27.72
C PHE A 203 23.23 6.30 -28.59
N GLY A 204 24.44 6.80 -28.31
CA GLY A 204 25.10 7.78 -29.16
C GLY A 204 24.70 9.21 -28.83
N ALA A 205 24.61 9.57 -27.55
CA ALA A 205 24.70 10.98 -27.13
C ALA A 205 26.10 11.53 -27.45
N THR A 206 26.39 11.77 -28.74
CA THR A 206 27.63 12.41 -29.20
C THR A 206 27.54 13.93 -29.03
N ASP A 207 28.67 14.56 -28.70
CA ASP A 207 28.83 16.01 -28.53
C ASP A 207 27.96 16.69 -27.44
N GLY A 208 27.47 15.91 -26.47
CA GLY A 208 26.72 16.44 -25.32
C GLY A 208 25.25 16.78 -25.61
N GLU A 209 24.75 16.54 -26.83
CA GLU A 209 23.35 16.74 -27.18
C GLU A 209 22.53 15.47 -26.93
N LEU A 210 21.68 15.50 -25.90
CA LEU A 210 20.73 14.45 -25.60
C LEU A 210 19.47 14.62 -26.47
N THR A 211 19.37 13.86 -27.56
CA THR A 211 18.18 13.88 -28.43
C THR A 211 16.97 13.21 -27.77
N MET A 212 15.76 13.61 -28.17
CA MET A 212 14.51 13.01 -27.64
C MET A 212 14.37 11.53 -28.02
N ASP A 213 14.87 11.12 -29.19
CA ASP A 213 14.86 9.72 -29.61
C ASP A 213 15.77 8.83 -28.75
N VAL A 214 16.96 9.32 -28.41
CA VAL A 214 17.89 8.64 -27.48
C VAL A 214 17.25 8.53 -26.09
N THR A 215 16.66 9.63 -25.62
CA THR A 215 15.97 9.69 -24.33
C THR A 215 14.80 8.73 -24.25
N LEU A 216 14.00 8.64 -25.32
CA LEU A 216 12.87 7.73 -25.43
C LEU A 216 13.33 6.26 -25.38
N LYS A 217 14.39 5.90 -26.10
CA LYS A 217 14.96 4.53 -26.07
C LYS A 217 15.49 4.19 -24.68
N ALA A 218 16.20 5.12 -24.04
CA ALA A 218 16.70 4.96 -22.67
C ALA A 218 15.54 4.77 -21.68
N TYR A 219 14.52 5.62 -21.74
CA TYR A 219 13.31 5.49 -20.94
C TYR A 219 12.64 4.12 -21.15
N GLN A 220 12.48 3.65 -22.39
CA GLN A 220 11.82 2.36 -22.67
C GLN A 220 12.57 1.18 -22.05
N MET A 221 13.90 1.23 -21.97
CA MET A 221 14.69 0.22 -21.27
C MET A 221 14.53 0.32 -19.75
N LEU A 222 14.57 1.52 -19.18
CA LEU A 222 14.30 1.74 -17.75
C LEU A 222 12.88 1.31 -17.37
N ALA A 223 11.90 1.60 -18.22
CA ALA A 223 10.51 1.20 -18.03
C ALA A 223 10.38 -0.32 -17.93
N ARG A 224 11.08 -1.09 -18.76
CA ARG A 224 11.14 -2.57 -18.66
C ARG A 224 11.76 -3.02 -17.34
N MET A 225 12.83 -2.36 -16.87
CA MET A 225 13.42 -2.65 -15.56
C MET A 225 12.46 -2.36 -14.41
N ALA A 226 11.73 -1.24 -14.46
CA ALA A 226 10.74 -0.89 -13.45
C ALA A 226 9.58 -1.90 -13.42
N LEU A 227 9.13 -2.39 -14.59
CA LEU A 227 8.16 -3.47 -14.69
C LEU A 227 8.67 -4.77 -14.07
N HIS A 228 9.95 -5.11 -14.24
CA HIS A 228 10.56 -6.26 -13.55
C HIS A 228 10.53 -6.10 -12.02
N LEU A 229 10.50 -4.87 -11.50
CA LEU A 229 10.33 -4.56 -10.07
C LEU A 229 8.85 -4.42 -9.66
N HIS A 230 7.90 -4.79 -10.52
CA HIS A 230 6.44 -4.62 -10.31
C HIS A 230 6.01 -3.16 -10.11
N ALA A 231 6.79 -2.21 -10.61
CA ALA A 231 6.47 -0.79 -10.58
C ALA A 231 6.02 -0.33 -11.97
N MET A 232 4.74 0.08 -12.10
CA MET A 232 4.26 0.68 -13.35
C MET A 232 5.04 1.96 -13.67
N PRO A 233 5.74 2.02 -14.82
CA PRO A 233 6.51 3.19 -15.21
C PRO A 233 5.61 4.41 -15.41
N PRO A 234 6.08 5.63 -15.08
CA PRO A 234 5.31 6.85 -15.34
C PRO A 234 5.07 7.02 -16.83
N HIS A 235 3.83 7.33 -17.25
CA HIS A 235 3.46 7.57 -18.65
C HIS A 235 3.74 6.39 -19.62
N TYR A 236 3.81 5.16 -19.11
CA TYR A 236 4.20 3.98 -19.89
C TYR A 236 3.43 3.81 -21.22
N ASP A 237 2.09 3.84 -21.17
CA ASP A 237 1.26 3.66 -22.36
C ASP A 237 1.45 4.79 -23.39
N ALA A 238 1.77 6.01 -22.93
CA ALA A 238 2.02 7.18 -23.77
C ALA A 238 3.44 7.25 -24.33
N LEU A 239 4.39 6.48 -23.79
CA LEU A 239 5.81 6.49 -24.15
C LEU A 239 6.32 5.16 -24.74
N THR A 240 5.49 4.12 -24.76
CA THR A 240 5.82 2.83 -25.41
C THR A 240 5.55 2.86 -26.92
N THR A 241 6.33 2.10 -27.68
CA THR A 241 6.20 1.90 -29.13
C THR A 241 5.61 0.53 -29.44
N ASP A 242 4.50 0.18 -28.78
CA ASP A 242 3.79 -1.07 -29.10
C ASP A 242 3.25 -1.06 -30.53
N LYS A 243 3.25 -2.24 -31.17
CA LYS A 243 2.87 -2.42 -32.58
C LYS A 243 1.45 -1.96 -32.92
N ASP A 244 0.56 -1.97 -31.93
CA ASP A 244 -0.86 -1.63 -32.09
C ASP A 244 -1.18 -0.15 -31.84
N ARG A 245 -0.15 0.67 -31.55
CA ARG A 245 -0.32 2.09 -31.27
C ARG A 245 -0.57 2.88 -32.56
N ARG A 246 -1.61 3.72 -32.55
CA ARG A 246 -2.01 4.56 -33.71
C ARG A 246 -1.30 5.92 -33.79
N ASN A 247 -0.75 6.41 -32.68
CA ASN A 247 -0.15 7.75 -32.55
C ASN A 247 1.31 7.62 -32.12
N GLU A 248 2.15 8.58 -32.50
CA GLU A 248 3.55 8.64 -32.05
C GLU A 248 3.66 8.82 -30.51
N PRO A 249 4.78 8.39 -29.90
CA PRO A 249 5.10 8.67 -28.49
C PRO A 249 5.09 10.17 -28.18
N ASP A 250 4.45 10.53 -27.06
CA ASP A 250 4.39 11.92 -26.61
C ASP A 250 5.68 12.26 -25.87
N THR A 251 6.66 12.81 -26.60
CA THR A 251 8.00 13.08 -26.07
C THR A 251 8.02 14.16 -24.99
N GLU A 252 7.00 15.00 -24.87
CA GLU A 252 6.92 16.04 -23.82
C GLU A 252 6.81 15.41 -22.41
N LEU A 253 6.33 14.17 -22.32
CA LEU A 253 6.21 13.44 -21.05
C LEU A 253 7.53 12.80 -20.58
N LEU A 254 8.57 12.76 -21.42
CA LEU A 254 9.83 12.07 -21.11
C LEU A 254 10.57 12.64 -19.89
N PRO A 255 10.79 13.97 -19.76
CA PRO A 255 11.56 14.52 -18.64
C PRO A 255 10.92 14.15 -17.30
N GLY A 256 9.61 14.39 -17.15
CA GLY A 256 8.88 14.08 -15.92
C GLY A 256 8.76 12.59 -15.65
N ALA A 257 8.81 11.73 -16.67
CA ALA A 257 8.86 10.28 -16.49
C ALA A 257 10.21 9.79 -15.96
N ILE A 258 11.31 10.30 -16.52
CA ILE A 258 12.68 9.95 -16.12
C ILE A 258 12.97 10.46 -14.71
N LEU A 259 12.63 11.72 -14.41
CA LEU A 259 12.83 12.30 -13.07
C LEU A 259 12.12 11.49 -11.97
N ARG A 260 10.94 10.90 -12.26
CA ARG A 260 10.27 9.99 -11.31
C ARG A 260 11.00 8.66 -11.17
N LEU A 261 11.50 8.07 -12.25
CA LEU A 261 12.27 6.82 -12.22
C LEU A 261 13.61 6.98 -11.50
N THR A 262 14.17 8.18 -11.46
CA THR A 262 15.40 8.49 -10.71
C THR A 262 15.14 9.13 -9.34
N CYS A 263 13.86 9.24 -8.92
CA CYS A 263 13.47 9.86 -7.65
C CYS A 263 13.33 8.83 -6.51
N ALA A 264 14.09 9.04 -5.44
CA ALA A 264 14.03 8.19 -4.24
C ALA A 264 12.65 8.21 -3.56
N GLU A 265 11.99 9.36 -3.45
CA GLU A 265 10.65 9.44 -2.83
C GLU A 265 9.56 8.79 -3.69
N TRP A 266 9.73 8.75 -5.02
CA TRP A 266 8.86 7.97 -5.89
C TRP A 266 9.04 6.47 -5.64
N TRP A 267 10.29 5.98 -5.65
CA TRP A 267 10.59 4.57 -5.36
C TRP A 267 10.15 4.14 -3.97
N LYS A 268 10.35 4.97 -2.94
CA LYS A 268 9.90 4.70 -1.58
C LYS A 268 8.40 4.45 -1.53
N ARG A 269 7.59 5.27 -2.22
CA ARG A 269 6.14 5.08 -2.30
C ARG A 269 5.79 3.77 -3.02
N LYS A 270 6.47 3.44 -4.13
CA LYS A 270 6.24 2.21 -4.90
C LYS A 270 6.64 0.95 -4.13
N LEU A 271 7.85 0.91 -3.58
CA LEU A 271 8.37 -0.22 -2.81
C LEU A 271 7.61 -0.43 -1.51
N TRP A 272 7.24 0.64 -0.81
CA TRP A 272 6.40 0.53 0.41
C TRP A 272 5.04 -0.11 0.07
N LEU A 273 4.43 0.30 -1.03
CA LEU A 273 3.17 -0.25 -1.49
C LEU A 273 3.28 -1.73 -1.84
N LEU A 274 4.27 -2.09 -2.65
CA LEU A 274 4.55 -3.47 -3.04
C LEU A 274 4.83 -4.35 -1.82
N ARG A 275 5.61 -3.85 -0.86
CA ARG A 275 5.86 -4.50 0.43
C ARG A 275 4.57 -4.81 1.16
N CYS A 276 3.67 -3.83 1.29
CA CYS A 276 2.41 -4.00 2.02
C CYS A 276 1.48 -4.99 1.30
N GLU A 277 1.38 -4.92 -0.01
CA GLU A 277 0.58 -5.87 -0.81
C GLU A 277 1.12 -7.29 -0.70
N TRP A 278 2.42 -7.48 -0.95
CA TRP A 278 3.03 -8.81 -0.91
C TRP A 278 2.94 -9.43 0.50
N ARG A 279 3.23 -8.66 1.56
CA ARG A 279 3.06 -9.16 2.93
C ARG A 279 1.62 -9.59 3.22
N GLU A 280 0.63 -8.81 2.78
CA GLU A 280 -0.78 -9.16 2.99
C GLU A 280 -1.15 -10.44 2.25
N GLU A 281 -0.67 -10.62 1.02
CA GLU A 281 -0.94 -11.82 0.24
C GLU A 281 -0.26 -13.07 0.83
N GLN A 282 0.93 -12.94 1.45
CA GLN A 282 1.52 -14.02 2.25
C GLN A 282 0.67 -14.37 3.48
N LEU A 283 0.09 -13.36 4.15
CA LEU A 283 -0.81 -13.58 5.28
C LEU A 283 -2.14 -14.22 4.83
N ARG A 284 -2.66 -13.89 3.64
CA ARG A 284 -3.80 -14.58 3.01
C ARG A 284 -3.46 -16.03 2.67
N ALA A 285 -2.29 -16.27 2.06
CA ALA A 285 -1.78 -17.61 1.74
C ALA A 285 -1.67 -18.51 2.99
N ALA A 286 -1.21 -17.93 4.09
CA ALA A 286 -1.10 -18.56 5.41
C ALA A 286 -2.44 -18.71 6.16
N CYS A 287 -3.57 -18.34 5.55
CA CYS A 287 -4.91 -18.40 6.15
C CYS A 287 -5.07 -17.52 7.41
N LEU A 288 -4.19 -16.53 7.58
CA LEU A 288 -4.24 -15.55 8.68
C LEU A 288 -5.21 -14.41 8.38
N VAL A 289 -5.61 -14.26 7.11
CA VAL A 289 -6.79 -13.51 6.69
C VAL A 289 -7.92 -14.50 6.40
N SER A 290 -8.88 -14.58 7.33
CA SER A 290 -10.00 -15.51 7.25
C SER A 290 -11.08 -15.13 8.26
N ARG A 291 -12.28 -15.69 8.11
CA ARG A 291 -13.38 -15.47 9.04
C ARG A 291 -13.02 -15.80 10.50
N LYS A 292 -12.21 -16.84 10.72
CA LYS A 292 -11.86 -17.32 12.07
C LYS A 292 -10.69 -16.56 12.70
N THR A 293 -9.78 -16.01 11.90
CA THR A 293 -8.56 -15.36 12.41
C THR A 293 -8.67 -13.84 12.34
N SER A 294 -8.77 -13.30 11.13
CA SER A 294 -8.78 -11.86 10.89
C SER A 294 -9.53 -11.61 9.57
N PRO A 295 -10.83 -11.28 9.61
CA PRO A 295 -11.59 -11.08 8.38
C PRO A 295 -11.18 -9.81 7.66
N TYR A 296 -11.30 -9.84 6.33
CA TYR A 296 -11.05 -8.77 5.34
C TYR A 296 -9.58 -8.34 5.20
N LEU A 297 -8.89 -8.20 6.32
CA LEU A 297 -7.56 -7.63 6.42
C LEU A 297 -6.80 -8.30 7.57
N SER A 298 -5.51 -8.54 7.41
CA SER A 298 -4.66 -9.04 8.49
C SER A 298 -4.57 -8.06 9.66
N GLN A 299 -4.21 -8.58 10.83
CA GLN A 299 -4.01 -7.74 12.02
C GLN A 299 -2.80 -6.80 11.89
N ASP A 300 -1.80 -7.20 11.07
CA ASP A 300 -0.63 -6.38 10.78
C ASP A 300 -1.01 -5.15 9.94
N ALA A 301 -1.69 -5.38 8.81
CA ALA A 301 -2.15 -4.30 7.95
C ALA A 301 -3.17 -3.38 8.64
N LEU A 302 -4.02 -3.90 9.53
CA LEU A 302 -4.92 -3.07 10.34
C LEU A 302 -4.16 -2.14 11.29
N SER A 303 -3.10 -2.64 11.93
CA SER A 303 -2.23 -1.84 12.81
C SER A 303 -1.50 -0.75 12.02
N GLU A 304 -0.97 -1.09 10.84
CA GLU A 304 -0.34 -0.13 9.92
C GLU A 304 -1.33 0.95 9.45
N PHE A 305 -2.57 0.56 9.12
CA PHE A 305 -3.64 1.47 8.75
C PHE A 305 -3.98 2.47 9.86
N ARG A 306 -4.13 2.00 11.11
CA ARG A 306 -4.37 2.86 12.28
C ARG A 306 -3.23 3.85 12.50
N ALA A 307 -1.99 3.38 12.47
CA ALA A 307 -0.81 4.23 12.60
C ALA A 307 -0.72 5.28 11.46
N GLN A 308 -1.14 4.93 10.25
CA GLN A 308 -1.18 5.88 9.13
C GLN A 308 -2.27 6.94 9.31
N ARG A 309 -3.44 6.56 9.85
CA ARG A 309 -4.51 7.52 10.18
C ARG A 309 -4.07 8.52 11.25
N GLU A 310 -3.39 8.05 12.28
CA GLU A 310 -2.82 8.90 13.31
C GLU A 310 -1.82 9.90 12.73
N LYS A 311 -0.85 9.44 11.93
CA LYS A 311 0.10 10.33 11.25
C LYS A 311 -0.58 11.35 10.33
N THR A 312 -1.66 10.94 9.67
CA THR A 312 -2.44 11.85 8.81
C THR A 312 -3.11 12.93 9.66
N ARG A 313 -3.72 12.55 10.79
CA ARG A 313 -4.31 13.51 11.75
C ARG A 313 -3.25 14.49 12.26
N ASP A 314 -2.09 13.99 12.68
CA ASP A 314 -1.03 14.85 13.22
C ASP A 314 -0.47 15.79 12.15
N PHE A 315 -0.36 15.33 10.90
CA PHE A 315 -0.06 16.18 9.75
C PHE A 315 -1.13 17.27 9.58
N LEU A 316 -2.42 16.92 9.52
CA LEU A 316 -3.51 17.89 9.37
C LEU A 316 -3.50 18.98 10.44
N LYS A 317 -3.17 18.63 11.68
CA LYS A 317 -3.06 19.58 12.80
C LYS A 317 -1.84 20.49 12.75
N SER A 318 -0.78 20.06 12.06
CA SER A 318 0.50 20.76 12.01
C SER A 318 0.56 21.82 10.90
N PHE A 319 -0.44 21.90 10.02
CA PHE A 319 -0.42 22.75 8.84
C PHE A 319 -1.69 23.60 8.70
N MET A 320 -1.50 24.76 8.07
CA MET A 320 -2.52 25.75 7.70
C MET A 320 -2.48 25.94 6.18
N LEU A 321 -3.55 26.48 5.61
CA LEU A 321 -3.56 27.01 4.25
C LEU A 321 -3.57 28.52 4.29
N GLU A 322 -2.79 29.15 3.43
CA GLU A 322 -2.67 30.59 3.28
C GLU A 322 -3.00 30.98 1.83
N ASN A 323 -3.88 31.95 1.62
CA ASN A 323 -4.17 32.49 0.30
C ASN A 323 -3.25 33.67 -0.04
N GLU A 324 -3.40 34.25 -1.23
CA GLU A 324 -2.60 35.41 -1.68
C GLU A 324 -2.80 36.68 -0.83
N ASP A 325 -3.96 36.82 -0.16
CA ASP A 325 -4.26 37.92 0.75
C ASP A 325 -3.71 37.72 2.18
N GLY A 326 -3.00 36.62 2.43
CA GLY A 326 -2.50 36.24 3.76
C GLY A 326 -3.56 35.70 4.72
N PHE A 327 -4.78 35.43 4.25
CA PHE A 327 -5.82 34.76 5.03
C PHE A 327 -5.43 33.30 5.27
N THR A 328 -5.46 32.89 6.54
CA THR A 328 -5.09 31.53 6.94
C THR A 328 -6.27 30.72 7.45
N ILE A 329 -6.31 29.43 7.12
CA ILE A 329 -7.32 28.48 7.59
C ILE A 329 -6.67 27.15 7.99
N ASP A 330 -7.16 26.53 9.06
CA ASP A 330 -6.68 25.23 9.53
C ASP A 330 -6.85 24.15 8.45
N LEU A 331 -5.78 23.40 8.15
CA LEU A 331 -5.85 22.30 7.19
C LEU A 331 -6.80 21.20 7.67
N GLU A 332 -6.87 20.93 8.99
CA GLU A 332 -7.79 19.94 9.55
C GLU A 332 -9.26 20.32 9.28
N THR A 333 -9.62 21.58 9.51
CA THR A 333 -10.94 22.12 9.21
C THR A 333 -11.23 21.94 7.72
N VAL A 334 -10.28 22.31 6.85
CA VAL A 334 -10.37 22.15 5.38
C VAL A 334 -10.39 20.69 4.93
N TYR A 335 -9.87 19.76 5.71
CA TYR A 335 -9.96 18.34 5.38
C TYR A 335 -11.34 17.76 5.69
N TYR A 336 -11.88 18.03 6.88
CA TYR A 336 -13.17 17.47 7.31
C TYR A 336 -14.38 18.25 6.81
N ALA A 337 -14.12 19.41 6.24
CA ALA A 337 -14.87 20.00 5.16
C ALA A 337 -15.31 18.96 4.13
N GLY A 338 -14.35 18.36 3.43
CA GLY A 338 -14.48 17.70 2.15
C GLY A 338 -15.33 16.44 2.13
N VAL A 339 -15.35 15.81 0.96
CA VAL A 339 -15.74 14.38 0.81
C VAL A 339 -14.76 13.41 1.46
N SER A 340 -13.64 13.94 1.98
CA SER A 340 -12.74 13.26 2.92
C SER A 340 -13.43 12.96 4.26
N ASN A 341 -14.47 13.72 4.63
CA ASN A 341 -15.32 13.41 5.76
C ASN A 341 -16.32 12.30 5.38
N PRO A 342 -16.28 11.14 6.09
CA PRO A 342 -17.19 10.04 5.81
C PRO A 342 -18.67 10.40 5.89
N VAL A 343 -19.05 11.36 6.74
CA VAL A 343 -20.43 11.81 6.92
C VAL A 343 -20.93 12.51 5.67
N HIS A 344 -20.16 13.48 5.15
CA HIS A 344 -20.52 14.21 3.93
C HIS A 344 -20.51 13.31 2.71
N ARG A 345 -19.50 12.43 2.61
CA ARG A 345 -19.42 11.44 1.54
C ARG A 345 -20.63 10.51 1.53
N LYS A 346 -21.08 10.05 2.71
CA LYS A 346 -22.30 9.26 2.85
C LYS A 346 -23.53 10.06 2.45
N ALA A 347 -23.67 11.30 2.91
CA ALA A 347 -24.79 12.16 2.57
C ALA A 347 -24.91 12.38 1.05
N GLU A 348 -23.81 12.72 0.36
CA GLU A 348 -23.77 12.87 -1.09
C GLU A 348 -24.20 11.59 -1.80
N MET A 349 -23.72 10.43 -1.33
CA MET A 349 -24.07 9.14 -1.90
C MET A 349 -25.55 8.78 -1.71
N MET A 350 -26.11 9.05 -0.53
CA MET A 350 -27.53 8.83 -0.25
C MET A 350 -28.41 9.78 -1.07
N ALA A 351 -28.02 11.06 -1.20
CA ALA A 351 -28.71 12.04 -2.03
C ALA A 351 -28.69 11.65 -3.51
N THR A 352 -27.53 11.19 -4.01
CA THR A 352 -27.40 10.69 -5.39
C THR A 352 -28.32 9.49 -5.61
N MET A 353 -28.29 8.51 -4.69
CA MET A 353 -29.11 7.29 -4.80
C MET A 353 -30.61 7.61 -4.76
N LYS A 354 -31.04 8.51 -3.86
CA LYS A 354 -32.42 8.97 -3.80
C LYS A 354 -32.82 9.72 -5.07
N GLY A 355 -31.91 10.49 -5.66
CA GLY A 355 -32.12 11.12 -6.96
C GLY A 355 -32.37 10.11 -8.08
N LEU A 356 -31.63 8.99 -8.10
CA LEU A 356 -31.86 7.91 -9.07
C LEU A 356 -33.17 7.18 -8.85
N GLU A 357 -33.56 6.96 -7.60
CA GLU A 357 -34.84 6.37 -7.24
C GLU A 357 -36.01 7.21 -7.75
N LEU A 358 -36.02 8.52 -7.46
CA LEU A 358 -37.06 9.44 -7.93
C LEU A 358 -37.11 9.53 -9.46
N LEU A 359 -35.95 9.52 -10.11
CA LEU A 359 -35.88 9.55 -11.57
C LEU A 359 -36.37 8.24 -12.20
N ALA A 360 -36.06 7.09 -11.58
CA ALA A 360 -36.59 5.79 -12.01
C ALA A 360 -38.11 5.74 -11.88
N GLU A 361 -38.65 6.22 -10.75
CA GLU A 361 -40.10 6.33 -10.52
C GLU A 361 -40.77 7.21 -11.59
N ALA A 362 -40.19 8.39 -11.89
CA ALA A 362 -40.72 9.29 -12.92
C ALA A 362 -40.69 8.69 -14.33
N ARG A 363 -39.71 7.83 -14.62
CA ARG A 363 -39.55 7.14 -15.91
C ARG A 363 -40.31 5.82 -16.01
N GLY A 364 -40.84 5.31 -14.91
CA GLY A 364 -41.40 3.96 -14.84
C GLY A 364 -40.35 2.84 -14.90
N ASP A 365 -39.07 3.15 -14.66
CA ASP A 365 -37.98 2.17 -14.66
C ASP A 365 -38.06 1.26 -13.41
N ARG A 366 -37.68 -0.01 -13.56
CA ARG A 366 -37.64 -0.99 -12.46
C ARG A 366 -36.23 -1.07 -11.87
N ALA A 367 -36.16 -1.45 -10.60
CA ALA A 367 -34.91 -1.62 -9.88
C ALA A 367 -34.64 -3.09 -9.53
N VAL A 368 -33.39 -3.52 -9.71
CA VAL A 368 -32.91 -4.85 -9.31
C VAL A 368 -31.57 -4.73 -8.58
N PHE A 369 -31.45 -5.49 -7.49
CA PHE A 369 -30.24 -5.62 -6.71
C PHE A 369 -29.49 -6.88 -7.12
N LEU A 370 -28.25 -6.73 -7.59
CA LEU A 370 -27.40 -7.82 -8.06
C LEU A 370 -26.23 -8.03 -7.11
N THR A 371 -25.94 -9.29 -6.81
CA THR A 371 -24.70 -9.72 -6.12
C THR A 371 -23.88 -10.57 -7.06
N VAL A 372 -22.59 -10.25 -7.21
CA VAL A 372 -21.65 -10.95 -8.09
C VAL A 372 -20.39 -11.30 -7.31
N THR A 373 -20.05 -12.58 -7.27
CA THR A 373 -18.91 -13.11 -6.50
C THR A 373 -17.88 -13.78 -7.43
N CYS A 374 -16.58 -13.68 -7.11
CA CYS A 374 -15.53 -14.31 -7.90
C CYS A 374 -15.52 -15.85 -7.80
N PRO A 375 -15.03 -16.57 -8.84
CA PRO A 375 -14.77 -18.02 -8.78
C PRO A 375 -13.98 -18.51 -7.59
N SER A 376 -14.21 -19.76 -7.16
CA SER A 376 -13.58 -20.31 -5.94
C SER A 376 -12.06 -20.24 -6.00
N LYS A 377 -11.44 -20.27 -7.18
CA LYS A 377 -9.99 -20.10 -7.37
C LYS A 377 -9.43 -18.77 -6.87
N TYR A 378 -10.27 -17.75 -6.68
CA TYR A 378 -9.88 -16.44 -6.11
C TYR A 378 -9.93 -16.41 -4.57
N HIS A 379 -10.65 -17.34 -3.94
CA HIS A 379 -10.84 -17.37 -2.49
C HIS A 379 -9.78 -18.22 -1.80
N ALA A 380 -8.94 -17.59 -0.96
CA ALA A 380 -7.83 -18.25 -0.27
C ALA A 380 -8.29 -19.22 0.82
N THR A 381 -9.41 -18.92 1.48
CA THR A 381 -9.94 -19.71 2.60
C THR A 381 -11.42 -20.04 2.41
N THR A 382 -11.82 -21.17 2.98
CA THR A 382 -13.24 -21.53 3.12
C THR A 382 -13.89 -20.75 4.27
N GLU A 383 -15.21 -20.78 4.38
CA GLU A 383 -15.98 -20.15 5.47
C GLU A 383 -15.52 -20.59 6.88
N ASN A 384 -15.00 -21.82 6.98
CA ASN A 384 -14.46 -22.39 8.21
C ASN A 384 -13.02 -21.92 8.53
N GLY A 385 -12.41 -21.09 7.68
CA GLY A 385 -11.04 -20.61 7.80
C GLY A 385 -9.97 -21.62 7.38
N HIS A 386 -10.36 -22.75 6.78
CA HIS A 386 -9.43 -23.73 6.25
C HIS A 386 -8.91 -23.33 4.86
N PRO A 387 -7.68 -23.74 4.49
CA PRO A 387 -7.14 -23.54 3.15
C PRO A 387 -8.10 -24.06 2.06
N ASN A 388 -8.55 -23.20 1.13
CA ASN A 388 -9.40 -23.62 0.02
C ASN A 388 -8.59 -24.37 -1.06
N PRO A 389 -8.80 -25.67 -1.31
CA PRO A 389 -8.00 -26.44 -2.26
C PRO A 389 -8.06 -25.94 -3.71
N LYS A 390 -9.09 -25.16 -4.08
CA LYS A 390 -9.24 -24.59 -5.43
C LYS A 390 -8.46 -23.29 -5.64
N TRP A 391 -7.98 -22.65 -4.57
CA TRP A 391 -7.26 -21.39 -4.67
C TRP A 391 -5.96 -21.54 -5.44
N ASN A 392 -5.76 -20.71 -6.46
CA ASN A 392 -4.62 -20.80 -7.38
C ASN A 392 -3.50 -19.78 -7.10
N GLY A 393 -3.51 -19.14 -5.93
CA GLY A 393 -2.58 -18.04 -5.62
C GLY A 393 -3.01 -16.68 -6.17
N ALA A 394 -4.27 -16.54 -6.62
CA ALA A 394 -4.82 -15.24 -7.00
C ALA A 394 -4.79 -14.26 -5.82
N THR A 395 -4.22 -13.09 -6.10
CA THR A 395 -4.20 -11.94 -5.20
C THR A 395 -5.58 -11.32 -5.11
N MET A 396 -5.78 -10.46 -4.11
CA MET A 396 -6.99 -9.66 -4.08
C MET A 396 -7.09 -8.81 -5.36
N ARG A 397 -5.97 -8.26 -5.86
CA ARG A 397 -6.02 -7.42 -7.06
C ARG A 397 -6.58 -8.16 -8.27
N ASP A 398 -6.18 -9.42 -8.48
CA ASP A 398 -6.70 -10.26 -9.56
C ASP A 398 -8.21 -10.46 -9.47
N SER A 399 -8.76 -10.61 -8.26
CA SER A 399 -10.21 -10.78 -8.07
C SER A 399 -10.98 -9.52 -8.50
N SER A 400 -10.45 -8.32 -8.23
CA SER A 400 -11.02 -7.07 -8.73
C SER A 400 -10.88 -6.94 -10.24
N ASP A 401 -9.71 -7.29 -10.77
CA ASP A 401 -9.43 -7.16 -12.20
C ASP A 401 -10.30 -8.11 -13.01
N TYR A 402 -10.57 -9.32 -12.50
CA TYR A 402 -11.58 -10.22 -13.04
C TYR A 402 -12.95 -9.55 -13.14
N LEU A 403 -13.44 -8.94 -12.05
CA LEU A 403 -14.76 -8.33 -12.06
C LEU A 403 -14.85 -7.11 -12.98
N VAL A 404 -13.78 -6.30 -13.09
CA VAL A 404 -13.74 -5.11 -13.95
C VAL A 404 -13.52 -5.47 -15.43
N ASN A 405 -12.44 -6.20 -15.71
CA ASN A 405 -11.90 -6.40 -17.07
C ASN A 405 -12.51 -7.62 -17.76
N THR A 406 -13.00 -8.60 -17.02
CA THR A 406 -13.64 -9.80 -17.58
C THR A 406 -15.16 -9.67 -17.48
N PHE A 407 -15.72 -9.71 -16.27
CA PHE A 407 -17.16 -9.73 -16.05
C PHE A 407 -17.85 -8.45 -16.56
N PHE A 408 -17.53 -7.28 -16.00
CA PHE A 408 -18.27 -6.05 -16.30
C PHE A 408 -18.00 -5.53 -17.72
N ALA A 409 -16.79 -5.74 -18.25
CA ALA A 409 -16.49 -5.45 -19.65
C ALA A 409 -17.33 -6.32 -20.60
N ALA A 410 -17.46 -7.62 -20.33
CA ALA A 410 -18.30 -8.53 -21.13
C ALA A 410 -19.78 -8.15 -21.04
N VAL A 411 -20.30 -7.84 -19.84
CA VAL A 411 -21.68 -7.37 -19.66
C VAL A 411 -21.93 -6.12 -20.48
N ARG A 412 -21.10 -5.08 -20.33
CA ARG A 412 -21.26 -3.83 -21.11
C ARG A 412 -21.20 -4.08 -22.62
N LYS A 413 -20.29 -4.94 -23.08
CA LYS A 413 -20.17 -5.29 -24.51
C LYS A 413 -21.40 -6.03 -25.03
N LYS A 414 -21.98 -6.93 -24.23
CA LYS A 414 -23.20 -7.67 -24.57
C LYS A 414 -24.41 -6.73 -24.62
N LEU A 415 -24.65 -5.96 -23.56
CA LEU A 415 -25.73 -4.98 -23.50
C LEU A 415 -25.66 -3.98 -24.67
N ASN A 416 -24.46 -3.47 -24.99
CA ASN A 416 -24.32 -2.55 -26.13
C ASN A 416 -24.65 -3.18 -27.49
N ARG A 417 -24.34 -4.46 -27.69
CA ARG A 417 -24.64 -5.18 -28.93
C ARG A 417 -26.14 -5.39 -29.13
N ASP A 418 -26.85 -5.60 -28.03
CA ASP A 418 -28.28 -5.87 -28.03
C ASP A 418 -29.11 -4.58 -27.86
N GLY A 419 -28.48 -3.40 -27.90
CA GLY A 419 -29.16 -2.11 -27.77
C GLY A 419 -29.63 -1.77 -26.35
N LEU A 420 -29.31 -2.58 -25.35
CA LEU A 420 -29.77 -2.43 -23.97
C LEU A 420 -28.92 -1.39 -23.21
N ARG A 421 -29.58 -0.65 -22.30
CA ARG A 421 -28.96 0.38 -21.48
C ARG A 421 -29.44 0.29 -20.03
N TRP A 422 -28.56 0.64 -19.10
CA TRP A 422 -28.84 0.59 -17.66
C TRP A 422 -28.03 1.63 -16.90
N TYR A 423 -28.53 2.07 -15.75
CA TYR A 423 -27.86 3.03 -14.88
C TYR A 423 -27.99 2.59 -13.42
N GLY A 424 -27.16 3.15 -12.55
CA GLY A 424 -27.19 2.79 -11.14
C GLY A 424 -25.86 2.96 -10.42
N ILE A 425 -25.67 2.16 -9.38
CA ILE A 425 -24.47 2.17 -8.52
C ILE A 425 -23.93 0.75 -8.33
N ARG A 426 -22.61 0.63 -8.38
CA ARG A 426 -21.86 -0.55 -7.94
C ARG A 426 -21.12 -0.22 -6.64
N THR A 427 -21.29 -1.06 -5.64
CA THR A 427 -20.51 -1.10 -4.40
C THR A 427 -19.60 -2.33 -4.39
N VAL A 428 -18.44 -2.20 -3.77
CA VAL A 428 -17.41 -3.25 -3.70
C VAL A 428 -17.14 -3.57 -2.24
N GLU A 429 -17.20 -4.84 -1.90
CA GLU A 429 -16.97 -5.34 -0.55
C GLU A 429 -15.96 -6.50 -0.55
N PRO A 430 -15.26 -6.71 0.57
CA PRO A 430 -14.48 -7.92 0.79
C PRO A 430 -15.36 -9.06 1.32
N HIS A 431 -15.14 -10.26 0.82
CA HIS A 431 -15.46 -11.50 1.53
C HIS A 431 -14.53 -11.69 2.73
N HIS A 432 -14.88 -12.61 3.63
CA HIS A 432 -14.13 -12.85 4.87
C HIS A 432 -12.63 -13.12 4.69
N ASP A 433 -12.17 -13.55 3.51
CA ASP A 433 -10.77 -13.83 3.17
C ASP A 433 -10.10 -12.70 2.35
N GLY A 434 -10.78 -11.56 2.21
CA GLY A 434 -10.33 -10.38 1.47
C GLY A 434 -10.68 -10.38 -0.02
N THR A 435 -11.24 -11.46 -0.57
CA THR A 435 -11.62 -11.54 -2.00
C THR A 435 -12.74 -10.57 -2.33
N VAL A 436 -12.72 -9.94 -3.51
CA VAL A 436 -13.72 -8.94 -3.89
C VAL A 436 -15.05 -9.60 -4.28
N HIS A 437 -16.16 -9.00 -3.85
CA HIS A 437 -17.48 -9.17 -4.44
C HIS A 437 -18.18 -7.83 -4.67
N TRP A 438 -19.14 -7.83 -5.60
CA TRP A 438 -19.89 -6.63 -5.97
C TRP A 438 -21.35 -6.74 -5.55
N HIS A 439 -21.88 -5.61 -5.10
CA HIS A 439 -23.31 -5.38 -5.03
C HIS A 439 -23.66 -4.24 -5.98
N MET A 440 -24.73 -4.40 -6.76
CA MET A 440 -25.16 -3.40 -7.74
C MET A 440 -26.63 -3.11 -7.56
N MET A 441 -26.98 -1.84 -7.45
CA MET A 441 -28.35 -1.39 -7.64
C MET A 441 -28.48 -0.88 -9.06
N VAL A 442 -29.33 -1.53 -9.84
CA VAL A 442 -29.49 -1.34 -11.29
C VAL A 442 -30.91 -0.88 -11.58
N PHE A 443 -31.03 0.11 -12.46
CA PHE A 443 -32.29 0.59 -13.01
C PHE A 443 -32.32 0.42 -14.53
N ALA A 444 -33.45 -0.05 -15.05
CA ALA A 444 -33.71 -0.21 -16.47
C ALA A 444 -35.22 -0.23 -16.76
N HIS A 445 -35.58 -0.08 -18.04
CA HIS A 445 -36.96 -0.14 -18.50
C HIS A 445 -37.60 -1.51 -18.14
N PRO A 446 -38.89 -1.58 -17.77
CA PRO A 446 -39.55 -2.82 -17.37
C PRO A 446 -39.42 -3.96 -18.39
N GLU A 447 -39.41 -3.64 -19.68
CA GLU A 447 -39.30 -4.61 -20.79
C GLU A 447 -37.86 -5.13 -20.98
N GLU A 448 -36.86 -4.38 -20.51
CA GLU A 448 -35.44 -4.70 -20.72
C GLU A 448 -34.80 -5.38 -19.51
N ILE A 449 -35.29 -5.10 -18.29
CA ILE A 449 -34.60 -5.46 -17.04
C ILE A 449 -34.35 -6.96 -16.90
N ASP A 450 -35.29 -7.82 -17.30
CA ASP A 450 -35.15 -9.27 -17.17
C ASP A 450 -34.11 -9.82 -18.15
N THR A 451 -34.05 -9.26 -19.37
CA THR A 451 -33.01 -9.59 -20.36
C THR A 451 -31.63 -9.15 -19.88
N ILE A 452 -31.53 -7.96 -19.27
CA ILE A 452 -30.29 -7.45 -18.68
C ILE A 452 -29.82 -8.35 -17.53
N VAL A 453 -30.73 -8.76 -16.64
CA VAL A 453 -30.43 -9.69 -15.54
C VAL A 453 -29.98 -11.03 -16.09
N SER A 454 -30.64 -11.58 -17.11
CA SER A 454 -30.21 -12.84 -17.74
C SER A 454 -28.82 -12.73 -18.33
N HIS A 455 -28.52 -11.70 -19.14
CA HIS A 455 -27.18 -11.52 -19.70
C HIS A 455 -26.10 -11.36 -18.62
N THR A 456 -26.43 -10.64 -17.56
CA THR A 456 -25.50 -10.46 -16.43
C THR A 456 -25.25 -11.78 -15.71
N ARG A 457 -26.31 -12.56 -15.45
CA ARG A 457 -26.22 -13.90 -14.84
C ARG A 457 -25.38 -14.84 -15.70
N ASP A 458 -25.69 -14.94 -16.98
CA ASP A 458 -25.07 -15.91 -17.89
C ASP A 458 -23.56 -15.66 -18.00
N ILE A 459 -23.15 -14.39 -18.03
CA ILE A 459 -21.74 -13.99 -18.02
C ILE A 459 -21.10 -14.25 -16.65
N ALA A 460 -21.79 -13.97 -15.55
CA ALA A 460 -21.26 -14.21 -14.19
C ALA A 460 -20.96 -15.70 -13.94
N ILE A 461 -21.83 -16.59 -14.41
CA ILE A 461 -21.71 -18.05 -14.18
C ILE A 461 -20.85 -18.77 -15.22
N GLN A 462 -20.42 -18.08 -16.28
CA GLN A 462 -19.70 -18.69 -17.40
C GLN A 462 -18.35 -19.27 -16.95
N GLU A 463 -17.60 -18.50 -16.16
CA GLU A 463 -16.27 -18.92 -15.70
C GLU A 463 -16.36 -19.91 -14.53
N ASP A 464 -15.66 -21.03 -14.68
CA ASP A 464 -15.67 -22.16 -13.75
C ASP A 464 -17.08 -22.71 -13.45
N ARG A 465 -18.01 -22.64 -14.42
CA ARG A 465 -19.42 -23.07 -14.27
C ARG A 465 -19.60 -24.44 -13.61
N HIS A 466 -18.71 -25.38 -13.91
CA HIS A 466 -18.72 -26.75 -13.37
C HIS A 466 -18.65 -26.79 -11.84
N GLU A 467 -18.23 -25.71 -11.17
CA GLU A 467 -18.15 -25.66 -9.71
C GLU A 467 -19.47 -25.36 -8.99
N LEU A 468 -20.47 -24.83 -9.70
CA LEU A 468 -21.72 -24.32 -9.13
C LEU A 468 -22.84 -25.38 -9.09
N GLY A 469 -22.73 -26.45 -9.89
CA GLY A 469 -23.84 -27.39 -10.06
C GLY A 469 -25.13 -26.66 -10.49
N ASP A 470 -26.24 -27.01 -9.84
CA ASP A 470 -27.55 -26.38 -10.07
C ASP A 470 -27.74 -25.09 -9.28
N ASP A 471 -27.07 -24.94 -8.13
CA ASP A 471 -27.15 -23.75 -7.28
C ASP A 471 -26.12 -22.70 -7.70
N ILE A 472 -26.58 -21.70 -8.47
CA ILE A 472 -25.75 -20.57 -8.90
C ILE A 472 -25.64 -19.44 -7.88
N THR A 473 -26.37 -19.51 -6.76
CA THR A 473 -26.39 -18.43 -5.75
C THR A 473 -25.02 -18.09 -5.16
N PRO A 474 -24.03 -19.02 -5.04
CA PRO A 474 -22.68 -18.67 -4.63
C PRO A 474 -21.94 -17.75 -5.61
N ARG A 475 -22.41 -17.64 -6.86
CA ARG A 475 -21.82 -16.78 -7.91
C ARG A 475 -22.64 -15.54 -8.19
N PHE A 476 -23.95 -15.70 -8.32
CA PHE A 476 -24.85 -14.65 -8.79
C PHE A 476 -26.20 -14.71 -8.08
N LYS A 477 -26.65 -13.57 -7.57
CA LYS A 477 -28.00 -13.40 -7.00
C LYS A 477 -28.64 -12.13 -7.56
N ALA A 478 -29.91 -12.23 -7.94
CA ALA A 478 -30.72 -11.08 -8.34
C ALA A 478 -31.94 -10.98 -7.43
N GLU A 479 -32.17 -9.79 -6.88
CA GLU A 479 -33.32 -9.48 -6.03
C GLU A 479 -34.04 -8.26 -6.60
N TYR A 480 -35.24 -8.46 -7.12
CA TYR A 480 -36.05 -7.36 -7.62
C TYR A 480 -36.59 -6.54 -6.46
N VAL A 481 -36.46 -5.22 -6.54
CA VAL A 481 -36.90 -4.33 -5.47
C VAL A 481 -38.42 -4.32 -5.42
N ASP A 482 -38.95 -4.65 -4.25
CA ASP A 482 -40.36 -4.62 -3.93
C ASP A 482 -40.63 -3.42 -3.01
N GLY A 483 -41.44 -2.47 -3.50
CA GLY A 483 -41.78 -1.24 -2.77
C GLY A 483 -42.46 -1.48 -1.42
N SER A 484 -43.04 -2.67 -1.18
CA SER A 484 -43.58 -3.05 0.13
C SER A 484 -42.51 -3.41 1.16
N LYS A 485 -41.34 -3.86 0.71
CA LYS A 485 -40.21 -4.29 1.57
C LYS A 485 -39.19 -3.17 1.79
N GLY A 486 -39.13 -2.21 0.88
CA GLY A 486 -38.26 -1.05 0.97
C GLY A 486 -38.00 -0.39 -0.37
N THR A 487 -37.47 0.82 -0.35
CA THR A 487 -37.09 1.54 -1.58
C THR A 487 -35.70 1.11 -2.07
N PRO A 488 -35.35 1.29 -3.35
CA PRO A 488 -33.99 1.03 -3.85
C PRO A 488 -32.89 1.67 -2.98
N THR A 489 -33.12 2.90 -2.50
CA THR A 489 -32.20 3.58 -1.58
C THR A 489 -32.01 2.80 -0.27
N SER A 490 -33.09 2.24 0.30
CA SER A 490 -33.01 1.46 1.54
C SER A 490 -32.24 0.14 1.37
N TYR A 491 -32.36 -0.52 0.20
CA TYR A 491 -31.63 -1.77 -0.10
C TYR A 491 -30.10 -1.53 -0.11
N ILE A 492 -29.64 -0.45 -0.73
CA ILE A 492 -28.21 -0.16 -0.85
C ILE A 492 -27.63 0.58 0.38
N ALA A 493 -28.49 1.16 1.23
CA ALA A 493 -28.08 1.97 2.39
C ALA A 493 -27.13 1.22 3.34
N THR A 494 -27.39 -0.06 3.60
CA THR A 494 -26.52 -0.88 4.46
C THR A 494 -25.11 -1.02 3.88
N TYR A 495 -25.00 -1.22 2.56
CA TYR A 495 -23.71 -1.35 1.86
C TYR A 495 -22.94 -0.03 1.78
N ILE A 496 -23.65 1.10 1.65
CA ILE A 496 -23.04 2.43 1.75
C ILE A 496 -22.51 2.65 3.18
N GLY A 497 -23.29 2.30 4.21
CA GLY A 497 -22.90 2.42 5.62
C GLY A 497 -21.70 1.57 6.00
N LYS A 498 -21.73 0.27 5.65
CA LYS A 498 -20.68 -0.72 5.98
C LYS A 498 -19.28 -0.36 5.47
N ASN A 499 -19.18 0.51 4.46
CA ASN A 499 -17.93 0.81 3.77
C ASN A 499 -17.42 2.24 4.01
N LEU A 500 -18.18 3.09 4.71
CA LEU A 500 -17.85 4.51 4.88
C LEU A 500 -17.74 4.94 6.33
N ASP A 501 -18.72 4.59 7.16
CA ASP A 501 -18.86 5.20 8.47
C ASP A 501 -19.27 4.18 9.53
N SER A 502 -18.39 3.93 10.49
CA SER A 502 -18.66 3.04 11.62
C SER A 502 -19.77 3.58 12.52
N ARG A 503 -19.95 4.92 12.59
CA ARG A 503 -20.99 5.56 13.41
C ARG A 503 -22.38 5.36 12.85
N ALA A 504 -22.51 5.17 11.54
CA ALA A 504 -23.77 4.89 10.86
C ALA A 504 -24.39 3.54 11.25
N VAL A 505 -23.59 2.66 11.84
CA VAL A 505 -23.94 1.28 12.19
C VAL A 505 -23.69 0.99 13.67
N ASP A 506 -23.21 1.97 14.43
CA ASP A 506 -23.14 1.94 15.88
C ASP A 506 -24.57 1.90 16.43
N GLY A 507 -24.87 0.85 17.19
CA GLY A 507 -26.18 0.64 17.76
C GLY A 507 -26.37 -0.75 18.31
N ILE A 508 -27.16 -0.83 19.36
CA ILE A 508 -27.69 -2.07 19.89
C ILE A 508 -28.84 -2.48 18.98
N ASP A 509 -28.84 -3.72 18.50
CA ASP A 509 -29.99 -4.27 17.80
C ASP A 509 -31.20 -4.29 18.76
N PRO A 510 -32.28 -3.55 18.45
CA PRO A 510 -33.45 -3.44 19.33
C PRO A 510 -34.09 -4.79 19.66
N LYS A 511 -33.92 -5.81 18.80
CA LYS A 511 -34.49 -7.14 18.98
C LYS A 511 -33.64 -8.05 19.88
N THR A 512 -32.33 -7.88 19.87
CA THR A 512 -31.40 -8.80 20.56
C THR A 512 -30.71 -8.17 21.76
N GLY A 513 -30.77 -6.84 21.93
CA GLY A 513 -30.11 -6.13 23.02
C GLY A 513 -28.58 -6.18 22.94
N LYS A 514 -28.00 -6.62 21.81
CA LYS A 514 -26.56 -6.76 21.58
C LYS A 514 -26.09 -5.83 20.44
N PRO A 515 -24.79 -5.45 20.40
CA PRO A 515 -24.25 -4.71 19.26
C PRO A 515 -24.55 -5.43 17.95
N ARG A 516 -24.94 -4.70 16.90
CA ARG A 516 -25.15 -5.28 15.57
C ARG A 516 -23.88 -6.01 15.09
N VAL A 517 -24.04 -7.25 14.66
CA VAL A 517 -22.95 -8.13 14.20
C VAL A 517 -23.02 -8.26 12.69
N ASP A 518 -21.86 -8.24 12.03
CA ASP A 518 -21.78 -8.54 10.60
C ASP A 518 -21.74 -10.04 10.37
N HIS A 519 -22.65 -10.57 9.55
CA HIS A 519 -22.78 -12.01 9.34
C HIS A 519 -21.56 -12.61 8.65
N GLU A 520 -20.93 -11.87 7.74
CA GLU A 520 -19.73 -12.31 7.02
C GLU A 520 -18.52 -12.49 7.97
N THR A 521 -18.32 -11.56 8.91
CA THR A 521 -17.15 -11.57 9.82
C THR A 521 -17.39 -12.20 11.18
N GLY A 522 -18.63 -12.16 11.67
CA GLY A 522 -18.96 -12.45 13.07
C GLY A 522 -18.49 -11.38 14.07
N LYS A 523 -18.03 -10.20 13.60
CA LYS A 523 -17.56 -9.08 14.44
C LYS A 523 -18.63 -8.00 14.59
N SER A 524 -18.40 -7.04 15.49
CA SER A 524 -19.24 -5.85 15.56
C SER A 524 -19.20 -5.11 14.21
N MET A 525 -20.29 -4.43 13.87
CA MET A 525 -20.37 -3.72 12.60
C MET A 525 -19.30 -2.63 12.48
N ALA A 526 -19.00 -1.89 13.56
CA ALA A 526 -17.96 -0.87 13.60
C ALA A 526 -16.56 -1.42 13.29
N GLU A 527 -16.18 -2.55 13.88
CA GLU A 527 -14.90 -3.21 13.59
C GLU A 527 -14.84 -3.72 12.14
N SER A 528 -15.97 -4.18 11.61
CA SER A 528 -16.07 -4.65 10.22
C SER A 528 -15.90 -3.49 9.23
N VAL A 529 -16.47 -2.32 9.52
CA VAL A 529 -16.30 -1.11 8.71
C VAL A 529 -14.85 -0.65 8.69
N GLU A 530 -14.18 -0.58 9.86
CA GLU A 530 -12.78 -0.17 9.91
C GLU A 530 -11.89 -1.09 9.06
N ARG A 531 -12.13 -2.40 9.13
CA ARG A 531 -11.41 -3.42 8.35
C ARG A 531 -11.69 -3.28 6.86
N ALA A 532 -12.94 -3.06 6.46
CA ALA A 532 -13.30 -2.84 5.06
C ALA A 532 -12.63 -1.58 4.49
N ILE A 533 -12.57 -0.48 5.25
CA ILE A 533 -11.86 0.74 4.84
C ILE A 533 -10.35 0.51 4.75
N GLY A 534 -9.75 -0.18 5.74
CA GLY A 534 -8.33 -0.53 5.72
C GLY A 534 -7.96 -1.40 4.52
N TRP A 535 -8.79 -2.41 4.23
CA TRP A 535 -8.68 -3.28 3.06
C TRP A 535 -8.76 -2.51 1.75
N ALA A 536 -9.78 -1.66 1.60
CA ALA A 536 -9.94 -0.85 0.39
C ALA A 536 -8.76 0.11 0.19
N ARG A 537 -8.19 0.64 1.27
CA ARG A 537 -7.04 1.55 1.23
C ARG A 537 -5.75 0.83 0.84
N LEU A 538 -5.46 -0.31 1.47
CA LEU A 538 -4.25 -1.10 1.20
C LEU A 538 -4.16 -1.44 -0.29
N HIS A 539 -5.26 -1.96 -0.82
CA HIS A 539 -5.28 -2.48 -2.18
C HIS A 539 -5.91 -1.54 -3.22
N ARG A 540 -6.11 -0.27 -2.85
CA ARG A 540 -6.58 0.81 -3.74
C ARG A 540 -7.90 0.46 -4.46
N VAL A 541 -8.86 -0.12 -3.74
CA VAL A 541 -10.17 -0.50 -4.30
C VAL A 541 -11.08 0.72 -4.35
N ARG A 542 -11.60 1.04 -5.54
CA ARG A 542 -12.69 2.00 -5.67
C ARG A 542 -14.00 1.34 -5.21
N GLN A 543 -14.36 1.58 -3.95
CA GLN A 543 -15.55 0.98 -3.33
C GLN A 543 -16.87 1.38 -3.99
N PHE A 544 -16.97 2.59 -4.57
CA PHE A 544 -18.24 3.10 -5.09
C PHE A 544 -18.09 3.67 -6.50
N GLN A 545 -18.97 3.25 -7.39
CA GLN A 545 -19.04 3.72 -8.77
C GLN A 545 -20.49 3.84 -9.23
N PHE A 546 -20.95 5.08 -9.47
CA PHE A 546 -22.18 5.31 -10.22
C PHE A 546 -21.92 5.19 -11.72
N PHE A 547 -22.90 4.75 -12.49
CA PHE A 547 -22.83 4.62 -13.94
C PHE A 547 -24.15 5.02 -14.59
N GLY A 548 -24.07 5.51 -15.83
CA GLY A 548 -25.24 6.00 -16.58
C GLY A 548 -25.80 7.34 -16.10
N ILE A 549 -25.03 8.13 -15.32
CA ILE A 549 -25.45 9.41 -14.75
C ILE A 549 -24.41 10.52 -15.04
N PRO A 550 -24.83 11.81 -15.05
CA PRO A 550 -23.93 12.97 -15.09
C PRO A 550 -22.86 12.99 -13.99
N SER A 551 -21.81 13.78 -14.20
CA SER A 551 -20.64 13.83 -13.31
C SER A 551 -20.95 14.48 -11.97
N ARG A 552 -20.75 13.74 -10.88
CA ARG A 552 -20.80 14.28 -9.52
C ARG A 552 -19.73 15.35 -9.25
N GLN A 553 -18.66 15.42 -10.04
CA GLN A 553 -17.72 16.55 -9.91
C GLN A 553 -18.39 17.85 -10.33
N VAL A 554 -19.12 17.85 -11.46
CA VAL A 554 -19.85 19.05 -11.93
C VAL A 554 -20.87 19.50 -10.88
N TRP A 555 -21.58 18.56 -10.26
CA TRP A 555 -22.46 18.84 -9.12
C TRP A 555 -21.74 19.61 -7.99
N ARG A 556 -20.53 19.17 -7.61
CA ARG A 556 -19.71 19.84 -6.58
C ARG A 556 -19.26 21.24 -7.01
N GLU A 557 -18.82 21.38 -8.27
CA GLU A 557 -18.42 22.68 -8.81
C GLU A 557 -19.58 23.69 -8.86
N LEU A 558 -20.79 23.24 -9.23
CA LEU A 558 -21.99 24.08 -9.24
C LEU A 558 -22.40 24.53 -7.84
N ARG A 559 -22.38 23.62 -6.85
CA ARG A 559 -22.64 24.01 -5.44
C ARG A 559 -21.58 24.97 -4.91
N ARG A 560 -20.33 24.80 -5.36
CA ARG A 560 -19.24 25.75 -5.06
C ARG A 560 -19.54 27.13 -5.60
N LEU A 561 -19.97 27.21 -6.85
CA LEU A 561 -20.34 28.44 -7.52
C LEU A 561 -21.55 29.11 -6.85
N ALA A 562 -22.63 28.36 -6.58
CA ALA A 562 -23.83 28.89 -5.90
C ALA A 562 -23.48 29.52 -4.55
N SER A 563 -22.62 28.84 -3.77
CA SER A 563 -22.16 29.38 -2.49
C SER A 563 -21.26 30.61 -2.63
N GLN A 564 -20.51 30.74 -3.73
CA GLN A 564 -19.73 31.96 -4.02
C GLN A 564 -20.65 33.12 -4.38
N MET A 565 -21.65 32.89 -5.22
CA MET A 565 -22.64 33.89 -5.62
C MET A 565 -23.43 34.40 -4.41
N ALA A 566 -23.84 33.51 -3.51
CA ALA A 566 -24.54 33.87 -2.28
C ALA A 566 -23.70 34.73 -1.30
N ARG A 567 -22.36 34.62 -1.35
CA ARG A 567 -21.46 35.42 -0.50
C ARG A 567 -21.10 36.77 -1.09
N ASN A 568 -21.30 36.96 -2.38
CA ASN A 568 -21.10 38.23 -3.05
C ASN A 568 -22.43 38.72 -3.64
N PRO A 569 -23.32 39.35 -2.83
CA PRO A 569 -24.63 39.80 -3.30
C PRO A 569 -24.58 40.84 -4.43
N GLU A 570 -23.47 41.58 -4.53
CA GLU A 570 -23.24 42.57 -5.59
C GLU A 570 -22.79 41.90 -6.92
N GLY A 571 -22.33 40.65 -6.85
CA GLY A 571 -21.97 39.86 -8.02
C GLY A 571 -23.18 39.22 -8.73
N PRO A 572 -22.96 38.62 -9.91
CA PRO A 572 -24.01 37.91 -10.65
C PRO A 572 -24.65 36.81 -9.80
N GLN A 573 -25.98 36.85 -9.68
CA GLN A 573 -26.77 35.85 -8.94
C GLN A 573 -27.38 34.76 -9.83
N ARG A 574 -27.09 34.80 -11.13
CA ARG A 574 -27.46 33.78 -12.12
C ARG A 574 -26.38 33.62 -13.16
N LEU A 575 -26.33 32.45 -13.77
CA LEU A 575 -25.56 32.24 -14.99
C LEU A 575 -26.20 32.98 -16.17
N LYS A 576 -25.39 33.31 -17.18
CA LYS A 576 -25.86 34.02 -18.39
C LYS A 576 -26.80 33.17 -19.24
N ASP A 577 -26.56 31.86 -19.27
CA ASP A 577 -27.38 30.89 -19.99
C ASP A 577 -28.40 30.27 -19.04
N ASP A 578 -29.69 30.36 -19.40
CA ASP A 578 -30.81 29.91 -18.56
C ASP A 578 -30.80 28.39 -18.34
N ALA A 579 -30.32 27.61 -19.32
CA ALA A 579 -30.26 26.16 -19.20
C ALA A 579 -29.17 25.76 -18.19
N MET A 580 -27.99 26.40 -18.26
CA MET A 580 -26.94 26.20 -17.26
C MET A 580 -27.38 26.66 -15.87
N ASP A 581 -28.07 27.80 -15.77
CA ASP A 581 -28.60 28.33 -14.52
C ASP A 581 -29.60 27.36 -13.87
N ALA A 582 -30.45 26.70 -14.67
CA ALA A 582 -31.37 25.68 -14.17
C ALA A 582 -30.64 24.48 -13.55
N VAL A 583 -29.49 24.08 -14.11
CA VAL A 583 -28.64 23.02 -13.52
C VAL A 583 -28.00 23.49 -12.21
N LEU A 584 -27.52 24.74 -12.17
CA LEU A 584 -26.98 25.38 -10.96
C LEU A 584 -28.03 25.42 -9.83
N ALA A 585 -29.24 25.91 -10.13
CA ALA A 585 -30.33 25.98 -9.18
C ALA A 585 -30.72 24.60 -8.62
N ALA A 586 -30.74 23.57 -9.49
CA ALA A 586 -31.00 22.20 -9.06
C ALA A 586 -29.90 21.66 -8.13
N ALA A 587 -28.64 21.99 -8.41
CA ALA A 587 -27.49 21.59 -7.60
C ALA A 587 -27.47 22.29 -6.23
N ASP A 588 -27.76 23.58 -6.19
CA ASP A 588 -27.85 24.38 -4.96
C ASP A 588 -28.95 23.84 -4.04
N ALA A 589 -30.16 23.61 -4.60
CA ALA A 589 -31.30 23.02 -3.88
C ALA A 589 -31.06 21.59 -3.36
N GLY A 590 -29.96 20.93 -3.74
CA GLY A 590 -29.66 19.56 -3.31
C GLY A 590 -30.52 18.49 -3.98
N CYS A 591 -31.26 18.84 -5.05
CA CYS A 591 -32.10 17.90 -5.80
C CYS A 591 -31.32 17.19 -6.92
N PHE A 592 -30.71 16.04 -6.60
CA PHE A 592 -29.97 15.24 -7.58
C PHE A 592 -30.83 14.77 -8.76
N ALA A 593 -32.12 14.47 -8.56
CA ALA A 593 -33.01 14.05 -9.64
C ALA A 593 -33.16 15.14 -10.70
N THR A 594 -33.50 16.36 -10.28
CA THR A 594 -33.64 17.52 -11.17
C THR A 594 -32.30 17.91 -11.81
N TYR A 595 -31.19 17.80 -11.07
CA TYR A 595 -29.87 18.03 -11.67
C TYR A 595 -29.57 17.06 -12.81
N ILE A 596 -29.88 15.76 -12.64
CA ILE A 596 -29.67 14.77 -13.68
C ILE A 596 -30.58 15.06 -14.88
N GLU A 597 -31.85 15.38 -14.62
CA GLU A 597 -32.82 15.74 -15.66
C GLU A 597 -32.38 16.97 -16.46
N LYS A 598 -31.94 18.05 -15.80
CA LYS A 598 -31.46 19.28 -16.45
C LYS A 598 -30.13 19.11 -17.18
N GLN A 599 -29.34 18.09 -16.82
CA GLN A 599 -28.15 17.67 -17.58
C GLN A 599 -28.47 16.83 -18.83
N GLY A 600 -29.75 16.58 -19.12
CA GLY A 600 -30.23 15.78 -20.25
C GLY A 600 -30.78 14.40 -19.85
N GLY A 601 -30.68 14.02 -18.57
CA GLY A 601 -31.18 12.75 -18.03
C GLY A 601 -30.11 11.67 -17.84
N VAL A 602 -30.57 10.45 -17.55
CA VAL A 602 -29.72 9.26 -17.46
C VAL A 602 -29.38 8.71 -18.83
N LEU A 603 -28.29 7.93 -18.91
CA LEU A 603 -27.86 7.21 -20.11
C LEU A 603 -27.45 8.09 -21.30
N VAL A 604 -27.36 9.40 -21.10
CA VAL A 604 -26.88 10.36 -22.10
C VAL A 604 -25.36 10.19 -22.32
N PRO A 605 -24.87 10.18 -23.58
CA PRO A 605 -23.45 10.16 -23.87
C PRO A 605 -22.74 11.38 -23.27
N ARG A 606 -21.50 11.20 -22.81
CA ARG A 606 -20.75 12.25 -22.10
C ARG A 606 -20.53 13.55 -22.90
N LYS A 607 -20.50 13.45 -24.22
CA LYS A 607 -20.33 14.60 -25.12
C LYS A 607 -21.59 15.48 -25.19
N ASP A 608 -22.75 14.93 -24.82
CA ASP A 608 -24.05 15.57 -24.96
C ASP A 608 -24.56 16.12 -23.61
N TYR A 609 -23.75 16.04 -22.54
CA TYR A 609 -24.07 16.71 -21.27
C TYR A 609 -23.98 18.23 -21.40
N LEU A 610 -24.96 18.91 -20.82
CA LEU A 610 -25.05 20.37 -20.84
C LEU A 610 -23.89 21.05 -20.12
N ILE A 611 -23.47 20.56 -18.96
CA ILE A 611 -22.34 21.13 -18.19
C ILE A 611 -21.28 20.06 -17.92
N ARG A 612 -20.02 20.39 -18.17
CA ARG A 612 -18.84 19.58 -17.84
C ARG A 612 -17.85 20.37 -16.98
N THR A 613 -16.96 19.64 -16.33
CA THR A 613 -15.84 20.23 -15.57
C THR A 613 -14.89 20.89 -16.57
N ALA A 614 -14.58 22.15 -16.33
CA ALA A 614 -13.55 22.90 -17.03
C ALA A 614 -12.22 22.68 -16.32
N TYR A 615 -11.18 22.43 -17.11
CA TYR A 615 -9.82 22.24 -16.61
C TYR A 615 -8.93 23.36 -17.14
N ASP A 616 -7.92 23.71 -16.36
CA ASP A 616 -6.82 24.57 -16.78
C ASP A 616 -5.48 23.90 -16.53
N LEU A 617 -4.43 24.45 -17.14
CA LEU A 617 -3.07 24.14 -16.76
C LEU A 617 -2.71 24.93 -15.51
N ALA A 618 -1.99 24.31 -14.58
CA ALA A 618 -1.46 24.99 -13.41
C ALA A 618 -0.34 25.95 -13.85
N ASP A 619 -0.32 27.13 -13.25
CA ASP A 619 0.70 28.16 -13.53
C ASP A 619 2.09 27.70 -13.08
N GLU A 620 2.16 26.95 -11.98
CA GLU A 620 3.40 26.39 -11.44
C GLU A 620 3.62 24.94 -11.93
N LEU A 621 4.88 24.65 -12.31
CA LEU A 621 5.31 23.29 -12.63
C LEU A 621 5.36 22.43 -11.36
N ASN A 622 5.05 21.14 -11.48
CA ASN A 622 5.22 20.20 -10.38
C ASN A 622 6.72 19.90 -10.10
N ASP A 623 7.00 19.14 -9.04
CA ASP A 623 8.36 18.71 -8.64
C ASP A 623 9.15 17.95 -9.74
N TYR A 624 8.52 17.62 -10.87
CA TYR A 624 9.10 16.91 -12.02
C TYR A 624 9.08 17.75 -13.30
N GLY A 625 8.82 19.06 -13.22
CA GLY A 625 8.86 19.98 -14.35
C GLY A 625 7.65 19.90 -15.30
N GLU A 626 6.55 19.28 -14.89
CA GLU A 626 5.34 19.17 -15.73
C GLU A 626 4.26 20.16 -15.28
N GLN A 627 3.56 20.77 -16.25
CA GLN A 627 2.34 21.53 -15.99
C GLN A 627 1.21 20.58 -15.61
N SER A 628 0.75 20.69 -14.36
CA SER A 628 -0.32 19.83 -13.87
C SER A 628 -1.69 20.35 -14.32
N VAL A 629 -2.64 19.47 -14.60
CA VAL A 629 -4.01 19.86 -14.93
C VAL A 629 -4.79 20.12 -13.63
N GLN A 630 -5.35 21.31 -13.50
CA GLN A 630 -6.18 21.73 -12.37
C GLN A 630 -7.64 21.97 -12.78
N ILE A 631 -8.55 21.87 -11.81
CA ILE A 631 -9.97 22.17 -12.07
C ILE A 631 -10.12 23.69 -12.07
N TYR A 632 -10.53 24.25 -13.21
CA TYR A 632 -10.89 25.66 -13.34
C TYR A 632 -12.31 25.90 -12.81
N GLY A 633 -13.25 25.04 -13.19
CA GLY A 633 -14.64 25.12 -12.77
C GLY A 633 -15.58 24.39 -13.71
N ILE A 634 -16.52 25.12 -14.33
CA ILE A 634 -17.54 24.55 -15.21
C ILE A 634 -17.55 25.21 -16.58
N TRP A 635 -18.02 24.47 -17.58
CA TRP A 635 -18.33 25.00 -18.91
C TRP A 635 -19.38 24.12 -19.61
N SER A 636 -20.00 24.64 -20.66
CA SER A 636 -20.93 23.92 -21.52
C SER A 636 -20.28 23.56 -22.86
N PRO A 637 -20.14 22.26 -23.20
CA PRO A 637 -19.67 21.83 -24.51
C PRO A 637 -20.56 22.28 -25.67
N LEU A 638 -21.85 22.51 -25.40
CA LEU A 638 -22.82 22.93 -26.42
C LEU A 638 -22.71 24.41 -26.77
N ILE A 639 -22.25 25.24 -25.80
CA ILE A 639 -22.09 26.69 -25.97
C ILE A 639 -20.64 27.03 -26.36
N GLY A 640 -19.66 26.25 -25.89
CA GLY A 640 -18.24 26.47 -26.13
C GLY A 640 -17.55 27.28 -25.03
N GLU A 641 -16.34 27.75 -25.30
CA GLU A 641 -15.45 28.39 -24.31
C GLU A 641 -16.03 29.67 -23.68
N SER A 642 -16.97 30.35 -24.35
CA SER A 642 -17.66 31.53 -23.82
C SER A 642 -18.52 31.24 -22.58
N SER A 643 -18.82 29.97 -22.31
CA SER A 643 -19.58 29.50 -21.15
C SER A 643 -18.72 29.09 -19.95
N ARG A 644 -17.38 29.20 -20.04
CA ARG A 644 -16.48 28.90 -18.91
C ARG A 644 -16.79 29.81 -17.72
N VAL A 645 -16.88 29.21 -16.54
CA VAL A 645 -16.99 29.92 -15.27
C VAL A 645 -15.94 29.38 -14.30
N CYS A 646 -15.07 30.28 -13.82
CA CYS A 646 -14.11 29.97 -12.77
C CYS A 646 -14.84 29.72 -11.47
N THR A 647 -14.52 28.62 -10.79
CA THR A 647 -15.02 28.31 -9.44
C THR A 647 -13.91 28.22 -8.41
N HIS A 648 -12.64 28.32 -8.83
CA HIS A 648 -11.44 28.34 -7.98
C HIS A 648 -10.64 29.61 -8.25
N PRO A 649 -11.11 30.78 -7.76
CA PRO A 649 -10.40 32.04 -7.98
C PRO A 649 -9.11 32.16 -7.15
N ASP A 650 -9.03 31.46 -6.02
CA ASP A 650 -7.95 31.64 -5.04
C ASP A 650 -6.92 30.51 -5.12
N ASN A 651 -5.64 30.88 -5.14
CA ASN A 651 -4.53 29.95 -4.93
C ASN A 651 -4.23 29.79 -3.44
N TRP A 652 -4.05 28.55 -2.99
CA TRP A 652 -3.79 28.23 -1.58
C TRP A 652 -2.42 27.58 -1.42
N LYS A 653 -1.59 28.14 -0.55
CA LYS A 653 -0.28 27.61 -0.17
C LYS A 653 -0.37 26.92 1.17
N LEU A 654 0.24 25.75 1.27
CA LEU A 654 0.25 24.98 2.49
C LEU A 654 1.40 25.46 3.38
N VAL A 655 1.09 26.01 4.55
CA VAL A 655 2.04 26.66 5.49
C VAL A 655 2.07 25.89 6.81
N ARG A 656 3.23 25.81 7.48
CA ARG A 656 3.31 25.14 8.78
C ARG A 656 2.67 26.02 9.84
N ARG A 657 1.87 25.43 10.73
CA ARG A 657 1.28 26.17 11.85
C ARG A 657 2.40 26.76 12.70
N LYS A 658 2.41 28.09 12.88
CA LYS A 658 3.30 28.74 13.83
C LYS A 658 2.82 28.34 15.24
N PRO A 659 3.72 28.02 16.18
CA PRO A 659 3.30 27.89 17.57
C PRO A 659 2.67 29.23 17.96
N GLU A 660 1.41 29.20 18.41
CA GLU A 660 0.78 30.38 18.98
C GLU A 660 1.69 30.86 20.11
N ALA A 661 2.09 32.13 20.10
CA ALA A 661 2.62 32.73 21.30
C ALA A 661 1.48 32.63 22.31
N GLU A 662 1.67 31.87 23.38
CA GLU A 662 0.69 31.82 24.45
C GLU A 662 0.43 33.25 24.90
N ASP A 663 -0.78 33.76 24.65
CA ASP A 663 -1.30 34.92 25.34
C ASP A 663 -1.24 34.58 26.83
N SER A 664 -0.25 35.16 27.50
CA SER A 664 0.13 34.96 28.90
C SER A 664 -0.89 35.56 29.88
N ALA A 665 -2.18 35.39 29.58
CA ALA A 665 -3.28 35.92 30.36
C ALA A 665 -4.46 34.93 30.40
N ARG A 666 -4.21 33.68 30.79
CA ARG A 666 -5.14 32.87 31.61
C ARG A 666 -4.49 31.56 32.09
N GLU A 667 -4.42 31.46 33.42
CA GLU A 667 -4.26 30.24 34.23
C GLU A 667 -2.85 29.68 34.48
N ASN A 668 -2.21 30.23 35.52
CA ASN A 668 -1.39 29.58 36.55
C ASN A 668 -0.89 28.14 36.28
N GLY A 669 0.30 28.03 35.69
CA GLY A 669 1.11 26.81 35.68
C GLY A 669 2.58 27.19 35.85
N PHE A 670 3.23 26.62 36.86
CA PHE A 670 4.61 26.88 37.26
C PHE A 670 5.59 26.42 36.17
N ASP A 671 6.23 27.37 35.48
CA ASP A 671 7.23 27.12 34.45
C ASP A 671 8.65 27.35 34.99
N LEU A 672 9.49 26.32 34.97
CA LEU A 672 10.92 26.42 35.25
C LEU A 672 11.62 26.71 33.92
N GLN A 673 12.09 27.95 33.76
CA GLN A 673 12.93 28.38 32.64
C GLN A 673 14.11 27.42 32.39
N GLY A 674 14.07 26.71 31.27
CA GLY A 674 15.20 25.98 30.70
C GLY A 674 15.64 26.64 29.39
N GLY A 675 16.83 27.25 29.40
CA GLY A 675 17.40 27.99 28.27
C GLY A 675 17.78 27.14 27.03
N PRO A 676 18.26 27.80 25.96
CA PRO A 676 18.34 27.26 24.61
C PRO A 676 19.58 26.37 24.41
N ALA A 677 19.55 25.15 24.95
CA ALA A 677 20.45 24.08 24.53
C ALA A 677 19.96 22.70 24.98
N ALA A 678 19.76 21.84 23.97
CA ALA A 678 19.76 20.37 24.00
C ALA A 678 18.42 19.65 24.32
N PRO A 679 18.28 18.37 23.91
CA PRO A 679 18.47 17.85 22.55
C PRO A 679 17.35 16.89 22.13
N TRP A 680 17.30 16.59 20.83
CA TRP A 680 16.49 15.54 20.23
C TRP A 680 16.67 14.18 20.92
N THR A 681 15.59 13.58 21.41
CA THR A 681 15.42 12.12 21.39
C THR A 681 13.96 11.70 21.25
N ARG A 682 13.75 10.70 20.39
CA ARG A 682 12.49 9.99 20.16
C ARG A 682 12.26 8.99 21.29
N GLY A 683 11.08 9.01 21.91
CA GLY A 683 10.68 7.99 22.89
C GLY A 683 9.25 8.18 23.36
N ASN A 684 8.39 7.24 23.00
CA ASN A 684 6.99 7.10 23.37
C ASN A 684 6.76 7.16 24.89
N ASN A 685 5.84 8.00 25.38
CA ASN A 685 5.15 7.74 26.65
C ASN A 685 3.80 8.49 26.78
N CYS A 686 2.69 7.76 26.67
CA CYS A 686 1.43 8.16 27.30
C CYS A 686 1.52 7.90 28.81
N PRO A 687 1.05 8.78 29.70
CA PRO A 687 0.74 8.38 31.06
C PRO A 687 -0.69 7.82 31.13
N ARG A 688 -0.80 6.67 31.79
CA ARG A 688 -2.03 6.11 32.33
C ARG A 688 -2.34 6.83 33.64
N ILE A 689 -3.56 7.36 33.75
CA ILE A 689 -4.14 7.96 34.95
C ILE A 689 -4.03 6.98 36.14
N GLN A 690 -3.44 7.43 37.24
CA GLN A 690 -3.73 6.96 38.60
C GLN A 690 -3.86 8.17 39.52
N GLU A 691 -4.91 8.11 40.31
CA GLU A 691 -5.52 9.18 41.09
C GLU A 691 -4.61 9.70 42.21
N THR A 692 -4.73 11.01 42.42
CA THR A 692 -4.17 11.78 43.53
C THR A 692 -4.81 11.40 44.86
N GLY A 693 -3.97 10.99 45.81
CA GLY A 693 -4.25 11.07 47.25
C GLY A 693 -3.13 11.89 47.89
N ASN A 694 -3.43 13.14 48.23
CA ASN A 694 -2.57 14.03 48.99
C ASN A 694 -2.18 13.40 50.33
N ASN A 695 -0.90 13.46 50.69
CA ASN A 695 -0.46 13.97 51.98
C ASN A 695 1.00 14.38 51.87
N GLY A 696 1.25 15.66 52.15
CA GLY A 696 2.58 16.25 52.18
C GLY A 696 3.40 15.63 53.29
N THR A 697 4.65 15.30 52.96
CA THR A 697 5.74 15.27 53.93
C THR A 697 7.03 15.48 53.14
N GLU A 698 7.88 16.31 53.72
CA GLU A 698 9.19 16.78 53.30
C GLU A 698 9.99 15.76 52.46
N GLN A 699 10.68 16.23 51.41
CA GLN A 699 11.74 15.43 50.78
C GLN A 699 12.85 15.20 51.81
N PRO A 700 13.16 13.95 52.19
CA PRO A 700 14.46 13.64 52.75
C PRO A 700 15.42 13.42 51.57
N GLU A 701 16.63 13.96 51.65
CA GLU A 701 17.75 13.46 50.85
C GLU A 701 17.90 11.94 51.08
N GLU A 702 17.35 11.12 50.18
CA GLU A 702 17.59 9.68 50.19
C GLU A 702 19.04 9.41 49.76
N ARG A 703 19.90 9.19 50.76
CA ARG A 703 21.17 8.48 50.58
C ARG A 703 20.90 7.15 49.84
N PRO A 704 21.76 6.74 48.89
CA PRO A 704 21.57 5.50 48.16
C PRO A 704 21.63 4.31 49.13
N ALA A 705 20.53 3.56 49.25
CA ALA A 705 20.48 2.34 50.05
C ALA A 705 21.46 1.29 49.49
N PRO A 706 22.26 0.60 50.33
CA PRO A 706 23.19 -0.44 49.88
C PRO A 706 22.47 -1.67 49.30
N TRP A 707 23.15 -2.35 48.38
CA TRP A 707 22.68 -3.57 47.69
C TRP A 707 22.26 -4.69 48.65
N PRO A 708 21.09 -5.35 48.44
CA PRO A 708 20.81 -6.64 49.08
C PRO A 708 21.67 -7.73 48.42
N GLN A 709 22.51 -8.42 49.20
CA GLN A 709 23.30 -9.56 48.72
C GLN A 709 22.51 -10.86 48.89
N LEU A 710 22.73 -11.83 47.99
CA LEU A 710 22.18 -13.18 48.12
C LEU A 710 22.78 -13.84 49.36
N PRO A 711 21.99 -14.24 50.37
CA PRO A 711 22.49 -14.95 51.53
C PRO A 711 23.04 -16.32 51.12
N ASP A 712 24.19 -16.71 51.69
CA ASP A 712 24.83 -17.98 51.37
C ASP A 712 23.88 -19.17 51.67
N GLY A 713 23.70 -20.03 50.67
CA GLY A 713 22.93 -21.28 50.78
C GLY A 713 21.44 -21.21 50.40
N VAL A 714 20.93 -20.06 49.91
CA VAL A 714 19.51 -19.91 49.51
C VAL A 714 19.34 -19.99 47.99
N ASP A 715 18.33 -20.73 47.52
CA ASP A 715 18.01 -20.83 46.07
C ASP A 715 17.58 -19.47 45.50
N VAL A 716 18.12 -19.15 44.33
CA VAL A 716 17.97 -17.83 43.67
C VAL A 716 16.51 -17.50 43.38
N ASN A 717 15.67 -18.48 43.06
CA ASN A 717 14.26 -18.23 42.76
C ASN A 717 13.43 -17.98 44.03
N GLU A 718 13.83 -18.57 45.15
CA GLU A 718 13.19 -18.36 46.45
C GLU A 718 13.58 -17.00 47.02
N TRP A 719 14.86 -16.62 46.92
CA TRP A 719 15.34 -15.29 47.27
C TRP A 719 14.66 -14.18 46.44
N MET A 720 14.53 -14.34 45.12
CA MET A 720 13.85 -13.36 44.26
C MET A 720 12.36 -13.16 44.61
N ARG A 721 11.68 -14.19 45.14
CA ARG A 721 10.28 -14.08 45.59
C ARG A 721 10.15 -13.42 46.95
N SER A 722 11.20 -13.49 47.78
CA SER A 722 11.20 -12.91 49.12
C SER A 722 11.44 -11.39 49.14
N LEU A 723 11.97 -10.83 48.05
CA LEU A 723 12.28 -9.40 47.92
C LEU A 723 11.02 -8.52 47.86
N LYS A 724 11.00 -7.45 48.65
CA LYS A 724 9.92 -6.45 48.64
C LYS A 724 9.99 -5.58 47.38
N ARG A 725 8.86 -4.96 47.02
CA ARG A 725 8.68 -4.26 45.73
C ARG A 725 9.64 -3.07 45.49
N HIS A 726 10.21 -2.48 46.54
CA HIS A 726 11.24 -1.43 46.42
C HIS A 726 12.65 -2.03 46.28
N GLU A 727 12.95 -3.15 46.96
CA GLU A 727 14.20 -3.91 46.85
C GLU A 727 14.35 -4.56 45.46
N HIS A 728 13.26 -5.09 44.90
CA HIS A 728 13.23 -5.60 43.52
C HIS A 728 13.45 -4.48 42.49
N ARG A 729 13.02 -3.25 42.78
CA ARG A 729 13.28 -2.08 41.92
C ARG A 729 14.72 -1.60 42.03
N ALA A 730 15.31 -1.62 43.22
CA ALA A 730 16.72 -1.32 43.44
C ALA A 730 17.63 -2.37 42.75
N LEU A 731 17.30 -3.66 42.86
CA LEU A 731 18.03 -4.74 42.18
C LEU A 731 17.94 -4.63 40.65
N MET A 732 16.76 -4.33 40.08
CA MET A 732 16.63 -4.19 38.62
C MET A 732 17.30 -2.92 38.08
N ARG A 733 17.37 -1.84 38.89
CA ARG A 733 18.22 -0.67 38.58
C ARG A 733 19.70 -1.03 38.66
N SER A 734 20.13 -1.83 39.63
CA SER A 734 21.50 -2.41 39.68
C SER A 734 21.88 -3.08 38.39
N LEU A 735 21.01 -3.97 37.93
CA LEU A 735 21.32 -4.87 36.85
C LEU A 735 21.34 -4.08 35.54
N ARG A 736 20.50 -3.03 35.42
CA ARG A 736 20.61 -2.06 34.33
C ARG A 736 21.87 -1.22 34.39
N ASP A 737 22.26 -0.70 35.56
CA ASP A 737 23.45 0.13 35.69
C ASP A 737 24.74 -0.69 35.57
N LYS A 738 24.74 -1.95 36.03
CA LYS A 738 25.81 -2.94 35.76
C LYS A 738 25.81 -3.39 34.30
N GLN A 739 24.67 -3.55 33.65
CA GLN A 739 24.62 -3.89 32.21
C GLN A 739 25.02 -2.68 31.34
N ALA A 740 24.74 -1.45 31.78
CA ALA A 740 25.19 -0.22 31.14
C ALA A 740 26.68 0.04 31.38
N LYS A 741 27.21 -0.24 32.59
CA LYS A 741 28.65 -0.24 32.86
C LYS A 741 29.37 -1.36 32.12
N ASN A 742 28.84 -2.58 32.08
CA ASN A 742 29.40 -3.68 31.29
C ASN A 742 29.32 -3.40 29.79
N SER A 743 28.29 -2.72 29.29
CA SER A 743 28.19 -2.29 27.89
C SER A 743 29.15 -1.15 27.54
N SER A 744 29.39 -0.23 28.48
CA SER A 744 30.37 0.85 28.33
C SER A 744 31.81 0.31 28.42
N ASP A 745 32.07 -0.61 29.34
CA ASP A 745 33.36 -1.31 29.49
C ASP A 745 33.58 -2.33 28.36
N GLU A 746 32.54 -2.95 27.79
CA GLU A 746 32.65 -3.80 26.58
C GLU A 746 32.86 -2.97 25.33
N MET A 747 32.27 -1.77 25.22
CA MET A 747 32.50 -0.86 24.09
C MET A 747 33.88 -0.20 24.17
N GLN A 748 34.37 0.11 25.38
CA GLN A 748 35.76 0.54 25.62
C GLN A 748 36.76 -0.60 25.44
N ASN A 749 36.44 -1.83 25.86
CA ASN A 749 37.25 -3.02 25.54
C ASN A 749 37.23 -3.35 24.05
N TRP A 750 36.12 -3.14 23.32
CA TRP A 750 36.06 -3.32 21.86
C TRP A 750 36.92 -2.30 21.10
N THR A 751 37.00 -1.06 21.60
CA THR A 751 37.90 -0.05 21.04
C THR A 751 39.36 -0.21 21.48
N GLN A 752 39.63 -0.82 22.65
CA GLN A 752 40.99 -1.21 23.07
C GLN A 752 41.47 -2.55 22.46
N SER A 753 40.58 -3.48 22.10
CA SER A 753 40.94 -4.76 21.46
C SER A 753 41.53 -4.59 20.05
N ARG A 754 41.27 -3.44 19.41
CA ARG A 754 41.95 -3.04 18.15
C ARG A 754 43.38 -2.53 18.35
N LYS A 755 43.87 -2.43 19.59
CA LYS A 755 45.27 -2.10 19.94
C LYS A 755 46.03 -3.25 20.59
N GLN A 756 45.62 -4.51 20.39
CA GLN A 756 46.53 -5.63 20.65
C GLN A 756 47.29 -5.98 19.36
N PRO A 757 48.63 -5.83 19.34
CA PRO A 757 49.42 -6.20 18.17
C PRO A 757 49.35 -7.71 17.92
N GLN A 758 49.27 -8.13 16.65
CA GLN A 758 49.36 -9.54 16.28
C GLN A 758 50.67 -10.16 16.82
N PRO A 759 50.68 -11.43 17.25
CA PRO A 759 51.91 -12.09 17.68
C PRO A 759 52.91 -12.17 16.51
N LEU A 760 54.20 -12.03 16.83
CA LEU A 760 55.27 -12.11 15.83
C LEU A 760 55.38 -13.57 15.32
N PRO A 761 55.63 -13.80 14.02
CA PRO A 761 55.88 -15.14 13.49
C PRO A 761 57.13 -15.77 14.13
N ASP A 762 57.17 -17.09 14.26
CA ASP A 762 58.30 -17.80 14.90
C ASP A 762 59.66 -17.51 14.23
N ASN A 763 59.67 -17.22 12.91
CA ASN A 763 60.87 -16.90 12.12
C ASN A 763 61.12 -15.38 11.94
N HIS A 764 60.59 -14.53 12.82
CA HIS A 764 60.60 -13.08 12.66
C HIS A 764 61.99 -12.44 12.56
N GLU A 765 63.02 -12.99 13.22
CA GLU A 765 64.39 -12.44 13.13
C GLU A 765 65.03 -12.63 11.75
N LEU A 766 64.81 -13.80 11.13
CA LEU A 766 65.26 -14.10 9.77
C LEU A 766 64.51 -13.24 8.73
N LEU A 767 63.18 -13.17 8.86
CA LEU A 767 62.35 -12.33 7.99
C LEU A 767 62.69 -10.85 8.13
N ALA A 768 62.94 -10.36 9.35
CA ALA A 768 63.34 -8.98 9.58
C ALA A 768 64.65 -8.65 8.87
N LYS A 769 65.63 -9.58 8.86
CA LYS A 769 66.92 -9.39 8.21
C LYS A 769 66.78 -9.35 6.69
N GLU A 770 66.11 -10.34 6.09
CA GLU A 770 65.95 -10.41 4.63
C GLU A 770 65.08 -9.28 4.09
N TRP A 771 64.05 -8.86 4.83
CA TRP A 771 63.24 -7.70 4.46
C TRP A 771 63.99 -6.37 4.57
N ARG A 772 64.95 -6.24 5.50
CA ARG A 772 65.80 -5.05 5.61
C ARG A 772 66.77 -4.97 4.44
N GLU A 773 67.43 -6.09 4.11
CA GLU A 773 68.35 -6.18 2.96
C GLU A 773 67.60 -5.96 1.62
N SER A 774 66.39 -6.52 1.48
CA SER A 774 65.51 -6.29 0.32
C SER A 774 65.07 -4.83 0.21
N ALA A 775 64.67 -4.18 1.33
CA ALA A 775 64.28 -2.78 1.32
C ALA A 775 65.45 -1.81 1.04
N GLU A 776 66.64 -2.10 1.56
CA GLU A 776 67.85 -1.31 1.29
C GLU A 776 68.25 -1.39 -0.18
N SER A 777 68.10 -2.57 -0.83
CA SER A 777 68.31 -2.71 -2.27
C SER A 777 67.34 -1.88 -3.13
N LEU A 778 66.18 -1.51 -2.57
CA LEU A 778 65.17 -0.63 -3.17
C LEU A 778 65.33 0.84 -2.74
N GLY A 779 66.38 1.18 -1.99
CA GLY A 779 66.65 2.53 -1.48
C GLY A 779 65.72 2.98 -0.35
N LEU A 780 65.10 2.04 0.36
CA LEU A 780 64.13 2.30 1.43
C LEU A 780 64.72 1.95 2.79
N HIS A 781 64.91 2.94 3.65
CA HIS A 781 65.28 2.69 5.05
C HIS A 781 64.05 2.43 5.91
N ILE A 782 63.92 1.20 6.40
CA ILE A 782 62.83 0.77 7.29
C ILE A 782 63.37 0.68 8.72
N GLY A 783 62.86 1.55 9.60
CA GLY A 783 63.23 1.55 11.02
C GLY A 783 62.66 0.37 11.80
N GLU A 784 63.19 0.10 12.99
CA GLU A 784 62.87 -1.10 13.79
C GLU A 784 61.36 -1.20 14.14
N GLN A 785 60.72 -0.08 14.49
CA GLN A 785 59.28 -0.06 14.78
C GLN A 785 58.41 -0.32 13.54
N GLN A 786 58.89 0.10 12.36
CA GLN A 786 58.21 -0.13 11.09
C GLN A 786 58.38 -1.58 10.64
N MET A 787 59.54 -2.18 10.88
CA MET A 787 59.79 -3.61 10.63
C MET A 787 58.91 -4.48 11.52
N GLN A 788 58.76 -4.15 12.81
CA GLN A 788 57.83 -4.85 13.70
C GLN A 788 56.37 -4.72 13.26
N HIS A 789 55.99 -3.59 12.65
CA HIS A 789 54.66 -3.42 12.09
C HIS A 789 54.43 -4.33 10.86
N LEU A 790 55.42 -4.44 9.97
CA LEU A 790 55.37 -5.33 8.81
C LEU A 790 55.32 -6.81 9.21
N LEU A 791 56.14 -7.23 10.19
CA LEU A 791 56.19 -8.61 10.68
C LEU A 791 54.87 -9.05 11.33
N ARG A 792 54.05 -8.10 11.78
CA ARG A 792 52.72 -8.32 12.35
C ARG A 792 51.60 -8.21 11.31
N GLY A 793 51.93 -8.41 10.03
CA GLY A 793 51.00 -8.39 8.90
C GLY A 793 50.58 -7.00 8.44
N GLY A 794 51.27 -5.95 8.91
CA GLY A 794 51.04 -4.56 8.50
C GLY A 794 51.64 -4.23 7.13
N SER A 795 51.23 -3.10 6.56
CA SER A 795 51.77 -2.54 5.32
C SER A 795 52.17 -1.09 5.55
N LEU A 796 53.31 -0.65 5.02
CA LEU A 796 53.79 0.73 5.15
C LEU A 796 53.40 1.55 3.92
N TYR A 797 53.15 2.84 4.11
CA TYR A 797 52.80 3.77 3.04
C TYR A 797 53.92 4.80 2.93
N VAL A 798 54.61 4.83 1.80
CA VAL A 798 55.74 5.74 1.55
C VAL A 798 55.62 6.26 0.12
N ASP A 799 55.58 7.59 -0.04
CA ASP A 799 55.53 8.31 -1.32
C ASP A 799 54.49 7.76 -2.31
N GLY A 800 53.24 7.65 -1.87
CA GLY A 800 52.11 7.21 -2.70
C GLY A 800 52.17 5.75 -3.15
N SER A 801 53.03 4.94 -2.52
CA SER A 801 53.14 3.50 -2.75
C SER A 801 52.95 2.73 -1.45
N ILE A 802 52.37 1.54 -1.57
CA ILE A 802 52.22 0.58 -0.49
C ILE A 802 53.40 -0.38 -0.52
N ILE A 803 54.14 -0.41 0.58
CA ILE A 803 55.24 -1.33 0.82
C ILE A 803 54.69 -2.47 1.66
N ALA A 804 54.70 -3.68 1.11
CA ALA A 804 54.21 -4.87 1.79
C ALA A 804 55.13 -6.08 1.55
N PRO A 805 55.29 -6.96 2.55
CA PRO A 805 56.08 -8.17 2.40
C PRO A 805 55.36 -9.17 1.49
N GLN A 806 56.10 -9.82 0.60
CA GLN A 806 55.61 -10.88 -0.27
C GLN A 806 56.62 -12.04 -0.25
N GLY A 807 56.42 -12.99 0.65
CA GLY A 807 57.42 -14.04 0.92
C GLY A 807 58.62 -13.48 1.69
N PHE A 808 59.83 -13.68 1.16
CA PHE A 808 61.10 -13.22 1.76
C PHE A 808 61.58 -11.85 1.25
N GLU A 809 60.79 -11.18 0.40
CA GLU A 809 61.13 -9.87 -0.17
C GLU A 809 60.08 -8.81 0.17
N ILE A 810 60.51 -7.54 0.14
CA ILE A 810 59.62 -6.38 0.24
C ILE A 810 59.28 -5.86 -1.16
N VAL A 811 57.99 -5.72 -1.45
CA VAL A 811 57.51 -5.22 -2.75
C VAL A 811 56.82 -3.86 -2.58
N ARG A 812 57.19 -2.91 -3.43
CA ARG A 812 56.55 -1.60 -3.54
C ARG A 812 55.47 -1.64 -4.64
N LYS A 813 54.20 -1.46 -4.26
CA LYS A 813 53.06 -1.41 -5.19
C LYS A 813 52.46 0.00 -5.21
N PRO A 814 52.07 0.55 -6.38
CA PRO A 814 51.39 1.84 -6.44
C PRO A 814 50.03 1.78 -5.73
N ASP A 815 49.70 2.80 -4.94
CA ASP A 815 48.42 2.88 -4.22
C ASP A 815 47.28 3.24 -5.18
N THR A 816 46.42 2.27 -5.49
CA THR A 816 45.32 2.40 -6.47
C THR A 816 44.00 2.85 -5.84
N ARG A 817 43.98 3.18 -4.54
CA ARG A 817 42.74 3.54 -3.84
C ARG A 817 42.25 4.95 -4.24
N PRO A 818 40.93 5.15 -4.43
CA PRO A 818 40.35 6.44 -4.79
C PRO A 818 40.73 7.58 -3.82
N ASP A 819 40.81 7.27 -2.53
CA ASP A 819 41.08 8.23 -1.46
C ASP A 819 42.50 8.83 -1.50
N SER A 820 43.46 8.10 -2.07
CA SER A 820 44.85 8.55 -2.24
C SER A 820 44.96 9.58 -3.37
N ARG A 821 44.24 9.38 -4.48
CA ARG A 821 44.13 10.35 -5.58
C ARG A 821 43.44 11.63 -5.14
N ILE A 822 42.41 11.52 -4.30
CA ILE A 822 41.70 12.65 -3.70
C ILE A 822 42.63 13.40 -2.74
N THR A 823 43.41 12.69 -1.91
CA THR A 823 44.36 13.31 -0.98
C THR A 823 45.49 14.03 -1.73
N GLN A 824 46.04 13.46 -2.80
CA GLN A 824 47.03 14.13 -3.66
C GLN A 824 46.45 15.36 -4.37
N LEU A 825 45.18 15.30 -4.81
CA LEU A 825 44.47 16.44 -5.37
C LEU A 825 44.33 17.57 -4.34
N TRP A 826 43.92 17.26 -3.11
CA TRP A 826 43.80 18.22 -2.02
C TRP A 826 45.15 18.84 -1.62
N GLN A 827 46.22 18.06 -1.57
CA GLN A 827 47.57 18.58 -1.32
C GLN A 827 48.05 19.50 -2.43
N ARG A 828 47.71 19.20 -3.69
CA ARG A 828 48.07 20.02 -4.85
C ARG A 828 47.28 21.33 -4.89
N LEU A 829 45.98 21.28 -4.59
CA LEU A 829 45.11 22.46 -4.45
C LEU A 829 45.54 23.35 -3.27
N SER A 830 45.93 22.75 -2.15
CA SER A 830 46.46 23.47 -0.99
C SER A 830 47.78 24.17 -1.31
N ARG A 831 48.73 23.48 -1.96
CA ARG A 831 50.05 24.07 -2.31
C ARG A 831 49.97 25.15 -3.39
N ASN A 832 49.16 24.95 -4.42
CA ASN A 832 49.16 25.84 -5.58
C ASN A 832 48.14 26.99 -5.46
N HIS A 833 47.08 26.80 -4.68
CA HIS A 833 45.94 27.72 -4.63
C HIS A 833 45.49 28.06 -3.20
N GLY A 834 46.22 27.63 -2.16
CA GLY A 834 45.90 27.93 -0.76
C GLY A 834 44.65 27.25 -0.21
N VAL A 835 44.04 26.32 -0.95
CA VAL A 835 42.74 25.71 -0.59
C VAL A 835 42.87 24.70 0.55
N SER A 836 42.19 24.97 1.68
CA SER A 836 42.20 24.12 2.88
C SER A 836 41.10 23.06 2.85
N SER A 837 41.50 21.78 2.77
CA SER A 837 40.55 20.65 2.78
C SER A 837 39.75 20.50 4.08
N THR A 838 40.28 21.04 5.19
CA THR A 838 39.64 21.04 6.50
C THR A 838 38.51 22.05 6.60
N GLU A 839 38.62 23.22 5.96
CA GLU A 839 37.58 24.25 5.96
C GLU A 839 36.40 23.86 5.07
N ILE A 840 36.67 23.29 3.88
CA ILE A 840 35.64 22.78 2.97
C ILE A 840 34.83 21.63 3.62
N ARG A 841 35.44 20.81 4.49
CA ARG A 841 34.69 19.76 5.20
C ARG A 841 33.73 20.29 6.27
N HIS A 842 34.07 21.39 6.92
CA HIS A 842 33.26 21.92 8.02
C HIS A 842 32.17 22.87 7.53
N ASN A 843 32.41 23.62 6.46
CA ASN A 843 31.40 24.48 5.85
C ASN A 843 31.58 24.60 4.33
N PRO A 844 31.22 23.55 3.56
CA PRO A 844 31.50 23.47 2.12
C PRO A 844 30.80 24.58 1.32
N VAL A 845 29.62 25.01 1.77
CA VAL A 845 28.80 26.00 1.05
C VAL A 845 29.37 27.41 1.23
N ALA A 846 29.73 27.81 2.45
CA ALA A 846 30.36 29.11 2.68
C ALA A 846 31.74 29.20 2.00
N SER A 847 32.53 28.12 2.06
CA SER A 847 33.85 28.08 1.44
C SER A 847 33.77 28.11 -0.09
N TYR A 848 32.72 27.53 -0.69
CA TYR A 848 32.44 27.65 -2.12
C TYR A 848 31.94 29.04 -2.50
N LEU A 849 31.04 29.66 -1.71
CA LEU A 849 30.58 31.03 -1.93
C LEU A 849 31.70 32.06 -1.83
N GLU A 850 32.65 31.87 -0.93
CA GLU A 850 33.82 32.75 -0.78
C GLU A 850 34.78 32.62 -1.97
N GLN A 851 35.03 31.39 -2.44
CA GLN A 851 35.84 31.13 -3.64
C GLN A 851 35.15 31.63 -4.93
N LEU A 852 33.83 31.46 -5.01
CA LEU A 852 33.01 31.94 -6.13
C LEU A 852 32.93 33.46 -6.09
N GLY A 853 32.80 34.09 -4.92
CA GLY A 853 32.76 35.54 -4.78
C GLY A 853 34.07 36.24 -5.17
N ALA A 854 35.21 35.55 -5.03
CA ALA A 854 36.50 36.05 -5.50
C ALA A 854 36.69 35.94 -7.02
N SER A 855 35.90 35.11 -7.71
CA SER A 855 36.05 34.82 -9.15
C SER A 855 34.89 35.34 -10.01
N ASP A 856 33.65 35.30 -9.50
CA ASP A 856 32.42 35.85 -10.07
C ASP A 856 31.44 36.27 -8.94
N PRO A 857 31.46 37.55 -8.54
CA PRO A 857 30.61 38.07 -7.45
C PRO A 857 29.10 37.96 -7.73
N GLU A 858 28.66 38.07 -8.98
CA GLU A 858 27.23 38.00 -9.35
C GLU A 858 26.69 36.57 -9.31
N ALA A 859 27.52 35.58 -9.61
CA ALA A 859 27.17 34.17 -9.44
C ALA A 859 27.07 33.78 -7.96
N ALA A 860 27.98 34.29 -7.11
CA ALA A 860 27.94 34.07 -5.66
C ALA A 860 26.66 34.64 -5.04
N THR A 861 26.29 35.87 -5.39
CA THR A 861 25.09 36.54 -4.87
C THR A 861 23.80 35.82 -5.30
N ARG A 862 23.74 35.26 -6.52
CA ARG A 862 22.61 34.43 -7.00
C ARG A 862 22.51 33.11 -6.24
N LEU A 863 23.62 32.44 -6.01
CA LEU A 863 23.65 31.17 -5.27
C LEU A 863 23.23 31.38 -3.80
N GLU A 864 23.67 32.47 -3.19
CA GLU A 864 23.32 32.85 -1.81
C GLU A 864 21.81 33.18 -1.67
N SER A 865 21.24 33.90 -2.66
CA SER A 865 19.80 34.14 -2.79
C SER A 865 18.98 32.86 -2.96
N THR A 866 19.51 31.88 -3.72
CA THR A 866 18.82 30.61 -4.00
C THR A 866 18.79 29.71 -2.75
N LEU A 867 19.88 29.69 -1.98
CA LEU A 867 19.97 28.94 -0.72
C LEU A 867 19.03 29.48 0.38
N GLN A 868 18.70 30.77 0.35
CA GLN A 868 17.68 31.38 1.21
C GLN A 868 16.24 31.08 0.76
N GLN A 869 16.01 30.81 -0.53
CA GLN A 869 14.69 30.39 -1.05
C GLN A 869 14.40 28.90 -0.76
N ASP A 870 15.40 28.01 -0.82
CA ASP A 870 15.22 26.56 -0.65
C ASP A 870 14.99 26.09 0.79
N GLN A 871 15.23 26.93 1.82
CA GLN A 871 14.80 26.62 3.19
C GLN A 871 13.28 26.75 3.39
N ASN A 872 12.56 27.35 2.44
CA ASN A 872 11.14 27.68 2.57
C ASN A 872 10.17 26.83 1.73
N THR A 873 10.63 25.83 0.98
CA THR A 873 9.78 25.11 0.02
C THR A 873 9.93 23.58 0.14
N MET A 874 9.17 22.99 1.05
CA MET A 874 8.65 21.64 0.84
C MET A 874 7.15 21.76 0.67
N LYS A 875 6.57 21.32 -0.46
CA LYS A 875 5.27 20.60 -0.55
C LYS A 875 4.78 20.40 -1.98
N THR A 876 4.27 19.19 -2.21
CA THR A 876 3.03 18.92 -2.96
C THR A 876 2.11 18.08 -2.04
N PRO A 877 0.76 17.99 -2.19
CA PRO A 877 -0.01 18.02 -3.45
C PRO A 877 -1.33 18.84 -3.47
N VAL A 878 -1.52 19.63 -4.52
CA VAL A 878 -2.61 20.62 -4.72
C VAL A 878 -3.96 20.03 -5.17
N THR A 879 -4.05 18.76 -5.58
CA THR A 879 -5.32 18.20 -6.09
C THR A 879 -6.29 17.70 -5.01
N VAL A 880 -5.81 17.43 -3.78
CA VAL A 880 -6.69 17.04 -2.66
C VAL A 880 -7.34 18.28 -2.02
N LEU A 881 -6.70 19.45 -2.14
CA LEU A 881 -7.08 20.71 -1.51
C LEU A 881 -8.34 21.35 -2.10
N SER A 882 -8.51 21.26 -3.42
CA SER A 882 -9.67 21.77 -4.15
C SER A 882 -10.98 21.02 -3.77
N ASP A 883 -10.93 19.68 -3.68
CA ASP A 883 -12.06 18.84 -3.23
C ASP A 883 -12.36 18.99 -1.73
N MET A 884 -11.36 19.41 -0.95
CA MET A 884 -11.40 19.60 0.50
C MET A 884 -12.15 20.90 0.87
N LEU A 885 -11.82 22.03 0.23
CA LEU A 885 -12.54 23.31 0.41
C LEU A 885 -14.03 23.24 0.03
N CYS A 886 -14.42 22.23 -0.76
CA CYS A 886 -15.79 22.05 -1.23
C CYS A 886 -16.80 21.84 -0.09
N ALA A 887 -16.48 21.00 0.90
CA ALA A 887 -17.53 20.51 1.80
C ALA A 887 -17.52 21.07 3.23
N ILE A 888 -16.58 21.98 3.57
CA ILE A 888 -16.71 22.89 4.75
C ILE A 888 -18.00 23.66 4.56
N ARG A 889 -18.20 24.06 3.32
CA ARG A 889 -19.27 24.93 2.90
C ARG A 889 -20.59 24.20 2.70
N ASP A 890 -20.53 22.93 2.25
CA ASP A 890 -21.72 22.07 2.21
C ASP A 890 -22.23 21.73 3.63
N ALA A 891 -21.36 21.67 4.64
CA ALA A 891 -21.74 21.43 6.03
C ALA A 891 -22.48 22.64 6.65
N GLU A 892 -21.97 23.85 6.42
CA GLU A 892 -22.62 25.09 6.84
C GLU A 892 -23.96 25.31 6.12
N HIS A 893 -24.04 24.94 4.84
CA HIS A 893 -25.27 25.01 4.06
C HIS A 893 -26.31 23.95 4.50
N ALA A 894 -25.88 22.72 4.84
CA ALA A 894 -26.76 21.69 5.40
C ALA A 894 -27.34 22.08 6.77
N GLN A 895 -26.55 22.78 7.59
CA GLN A 895 -27.00 23.33 8.87
C GLN A 895 -28.02 24.47 8.65
N ARG A 896 -27.76 25.38 7.70
CA ARG A 896 -28.72 26.44 7.30
C ARG A 896 -30.00 25.86 6.70
N ILE A 897 -29.93 24.78 5.91
CA ILE A 897 -31.10 24.04 5.39
C ILE A 897 -31.90 23.41 6.54
N SER A 898 -31.24 22.79 7.51
CA SER A 898 -31.91 22.24 8.69
C SER A 898 -32.68 23.33 9.44
N GLU A 899 -32.04 24.49 9.66
CA GLU A 899 -32.64 25.64 10.34
C GLU A 899 -33.79 26.27 9.53
N THR A 900 -33.66 26.38 8.20
CA THR A 900 -34.76 26.89 7.33
C THR A 900 -35.91 25.89 7.20
N THR A 901 -35.63 24.59 7.17
CA THR A 901 -36.65 23.53 7.12
C THR A 901 -37.43 23.47 8.43
N GLU A 902 -36.76 23.68 9.56
CA GLU A 902 -37.39 23.77 10.88
C GLU A 902 -38.22 25.06 11.02
N ARG A 903 -37.73 26.18 10.48
CA ARG A 903 -38.46 27.46 10.42
C ARG A 903 -39.69 27.37 9.50
N ALA A 904 -39.58 26.66 8.38
CA ALA A 904 -40.69 26.40 7.46
C ALA A 904 -41.74 25.46 8.07
N ARG A 905 -41.32 24.41 8.82
CA ARG A 905 -42.24 23.56 9.61
C ARG A 905 -42.99 24.36 10.66
N ARG A 906 -42.30 25.18 11.47
CA ARG A 906 -42.94 26.06 12.48
C ARG A 906 -43.93 27.05 11.85
N LYS A 907 -43.61 27.60 10.67
CA LYS A 907 -44.50 28.50 9.92
C LYS A 907 -45.71 27.76 9.33
N ALA A 908 -45.53 26.52 8.86
CA ALA A 908 -46.62 25.67 8.39
C ALA A 908 -47.55 25.21 9.52
N ASP A 909 -47.03 24.99 10.72
CA ASP A 909 -47.82 24.64 11.91
C ASP A 909 -48.57 25.86 12.47
N LEU A 910 -47.98 27.06 12.42
CA LEU A 910 -48.66 28.34 12.71
C LEU A 910 -49.80 28.64 11.71
N LEU A 911 -49.58 28.36 10.41
CA LEU A 911 -50.60 28.51 9.37
C LEU A 911 -51.72 27.45 9.50
N ARG A 912 -51.39 26.24 9.97
CA ARG A 912 -52.41 25.24 10.32
C ARG A 912 -53.22 25.65 11.55
N GLY A 913 -52.59 26.29 12.54
CA GLY A 913 -53.26 26.84 13.73
C GLY A 913 -54.19 28.03 13.43
N SER A 914 -53.84 28.88 12.45
CA SER A 914 -54.69 29.99 12.02
C SER A 914 -55.87 29.54 11.14
N LEU A 915 -55.69 28.48 10.34
CA LEU A 915 -56.77 27.84 9.57
C LEU A 915 -57.83 27.15 10.46
N THR A 916 -57.46 26.71 11.66
CA THR A 916 -58.42 26.18 12.65
C THR A 916 -59.16 27.25 13.45
N SER A 917 -58.70 28.51 13.41
CA SER A 917 -59.33 29.65 14.11
C SER A 917 -60.26 30.48 13.20
N GLY A 918 -60.05 30.44 11.88
CA GLY A 918 -60.76 31.29 10.91
C GLY A 918 -62.14 30.81 10.45
N ASN A 919 -62.52 29.55 10.66
CA ASN A 919 -63.77 28.98 10.11
C ASN A 919 -64.88 28.76 11.16
N LYS A 920 -65.10 29.78 12.02
CA LYS A 920 -66.33 29.90 12.83
C LYS A 920 -66.93 31.30 12.64
N LYS A 921 -67.52 31.55 11.46
CA LYS A 921 -68.63 32.51 11.26
C LYS A 921 -69.01 32.55 9.78
N GLN A 922 -69.98 31.72 9.40
CA GLN A 922 -71.11 32.03 8.50
C GLN A 922 -71.87 30.73 8.20
N THR A 923 -73.04 30.60 8.83
CA THR A 923 -74.37 30.31 8.23
C THR A 923 -74.43 29.41 6.99
N GLU A 924 -75.35 28.45 6.79
CA GLU A 924 -76.48 27.86 7.54
C GLU A 924 -77.11 26.83 6.57
N THR A 925 -77.87 25.86 7.10
CA THR A 925 -78.85 24.96 6.43
C THR A 925 -78.38 23.68 5.71
N GLY A 926 -78.99 22.54 6.13
CA GLY A 926 -79.36 21.47 5.20
C GLY A 926 -78.93 20.02 5.48
N LEU A 927 -79.49 19.40 6.53
CA LEU A 927 -79.85 17.96 6.66
C LEU A 927 -78.88 16.85 6.23
N THR A 928 -78.45 16.11 7.25
CA THR A 928 -77.75 14.83 7.29
C THR A 928 -78.57 13.63 6.84
N ASN A 929 -77.92 12.63 6.22
CA ASN A 929 -78.21 11.23 6.48
C ASN A 929 -76.89 10.40 6.56
N PRO A 930 -76.71 9.48 7.55
CA PRO A 930 -75.40 8.98 7.99
C PRO A 930 -75.20 7.49 7.70
N VAL A 931 -74.20 7.09 6.89
CA VAL A 931 -73.91 5.63 6.68
C VAL A 931 -72.42 5.25 6.61
N ASN A 932 -71.44 6.16 6.57
CA ASN A 932 -70.05 5.73 6.29
C ASN A 932 -69.01 5.87 7.41
N GLU A 933 -69.38 6.29 8.63
CA GLU A 933 -68.43 6.42 9.74
C GLU A 933 -68.43 5.26 10.75
N GLN A 934 -69.47 4.41 10.81
CA GLN A 934 -69.46 3.23 11.70
C GLN A 934 -68.76 1.99 11.11
N LYS A 935 -68.48 1.94 9.81
CA LYS A 935 -67.79 0.78 9.17
C LYS A 935 -66.26 0.84 9.22
N ARG A 936 -65.65 2.00 9.47
CA ARG A 936 -64.17 2.13 9.51
C ARG A 936 -63.57 1.92 10.91
N ALA A 937 -64.32 2.16 11.97
CA ALA A 937 -63.86 1.90 13.34
C ALA A 937 -63.88 0.40 13.71
N ALA A 938 -64.86 -0.37 13.22
CA ALA A 938 -65.00 -1.80 13.57
C ALA A 938 -63.94 -2.72 12.92
N ILE A 939 -63.34 -2.34 11.79
CA ILE A 939 -62.34 -3.17 11.08
C ILE A 939 -60.95 -3.04 11.72
N TYR A 940 -60.67 -1.91 12.37
CA TYR A 940 -59.38 -1.65 13.04
C TYR A 940 -59.28 -2.37 14.40
N GLU A 941 -60.41 -2.61 15.07
CA GLU A 941 -60.50 -3.30 16.35
C GLU A 941 -60.50 -4.84 16.22
N ALA A 942 -60.92 -5.38 15.07
CA ALA A 942 -60.89 -6.82 14.79
C ALA A 942 -59.47 -7.35 14.47
N ARG A 943 -58.62 -6.54 13.83
CA ARG A 943 -57.24 -6.93 13.47
C ARG A 943 -56.25 -6.89 14.64
N THR A 944 -56.55 -6.15 15.69
CA THR A 944 -55.70 -6.06 16.89
C THR A 944 -55.92 -7.20 17.89
N LYS A 945 -57.05 -7.92 17.80
CA LYS A 945 -57.32 -9.11 18.64
C LYS A 945 -56.77 -10.43 18.09
N GLN A 946 -56.47 -10.53 16.79
CA GLN A 946 -55.94 -11.77 16.19
C GLN A 946 -54.42 -11.94 16.31
N ALA A 947 -53.68 -10.87 16.65
CA ALA A 947 -52.22 -10.90 16.79
C ALA A 947 -51.71 -11.25 18.22
N LYS A 948 -52.61 -11.52 19.18
CA LYS A 948 -52.27 -11.82 20.58
C LYS A 948 -52.45 -13.28 21.03
N ALA A 949 -52.77 -14.20 20.12
CA ALA A 949 -52.87 -15.62 20.44
C ALA A 949 -52.09 -16.46 19.43
N GLY A 950 -51.03 -17.16 19.89
CA GLY A 950 -50.45 -18.28 19.14
C GLY A 950 -48.93 -18.35 19.08
N PHE A 951 -48.26 -18.46 20.23
CA PHE A 951 -46.94 -19.11 20.33
C PHE A 951 -47.15 -20.46 21.05
N LYS A 952 -46.88 -21.60 20.37
CA LYS A 952 -46.42 -22.90 20.92
C LYS A 952 -46.40 -23.99 19.82
N ASN A 953 -45.18 -24.41 19.42
CA ASN A 953 -44.60 -25.77 19.13
C ASN A 953 -45.52 -27.03 19.01
N PRO A 954 -45.04 -28.23 18.57
CA PRO A 954 -43.86 -28.63 17.72
C PRO A 954 -44.08 -29.86 16.73
N VAL A 955 -43.04 -30.20 15.94
CA VAL A 955 -42.52 -31.57 15.55
C VAL A 955 -43.27 -32.55 14.59
N THR A 956 -42.45 -33.30 13.82
CA THR A 956 -42.65 -34.53 12.96
C THR A 956 -43.42 -34.36 11.64
N ASP A 957 -42.98 -34.82 10.46
CA ASP A 957 -41.99 -35.83 10.03
C ASP A 957 -41.08 -35.32 8.89
#